data_AF-W6PW83-F1
#
_entry.id   AF-W6PW83-F1
#
_cell.length_a   1.000
_cell.length_b   1.000
_cell.length_c   1.000
_cell.angle_alpha   90.00
_cell.angle_beta   90.00
_cell.angle_gamma   90.00
#
_symmetry.space_group_name_H-M   'P 1'
#
loop_
_entity.id
_entity.type
_entity.pdbx_description
1 polymer ?
#
loop_
_entity_poly.entity_id
_entity_poly.type
_entity_poly.pdbx_seq_one_letter_code
_entity_poly.pdbx_strand_id
1 'polypeptide(L)'
;MHEQIDRNTSNLPIIGPGDSTKHQSPHFARPVQMVLFARVTCYPPLGQVTSIPRVQKKLRSEKDHGDTVRFTVTIESSTSLPDQPWEAQIWHNISDPDWTALPLHETKQSAAPLLSGNATEYRYYRHIFAGQIQLPSVGGHAQFTVRFRTSPETDWQWVNPHHSVGDGEIVYTARESGIKKALSPYFPSQVRKEELAKYITNLSQDIQVESRTSEAPGSLLWSISGNVSAAANGASGISTLLLGTPSSIMRNFSLVRVWSPWLGPRHGRDWFDLTEDAILCSFLRKDGLNLVLLAISGINDVLTVFQSGDNGEVVIKARNDNTKSAQFNVLAAVAEDFEVAMSALIYESRKVVKPFSDSSMDDWEETSPISPLDDDIVFVEKDPKIQWLAEWFDDLTFCTWNSLGQDLTEEKLLQSLESLKSHGISISNLIIDDNWQSLDNEGESQFRRRWQRFEANEKAFPGGLKRTVDEIRQKNPNIQHVAVWHALFGYWGGISPDGDLARKYKTKEVQVKDPSSNGPIAQNIPEGKILAIDPDDIQRFYEEFYSYLNTVGVDSVKTDAQFFLDLLENYGIWALEDFICAPGYLFRRSYALQHQPAVGLSAVFLEQMPGYILAVVAAVLNCYPGFSRRSSSEVFSEFQRPPALSVLAHSASYF
;
A
#
# COMPACT_ATOMS: atom_id res chain seq x y z
N MET A 1 -6.80 39.76 43.32
CA MET A 1 -6.51 40.75 42.27
C MET A 1 -6.83 40.07 40.95
N HIS A 2 -8.08 40.08 40.51
CA HIS A 2 -8.65 41.11 39.63
C HIS A 2 -7.63 41.59 38.58
N GLU A 3 -7.70 41.02 37.39
CA GLU A 3 -8.20 41.77 36.22
C GLU A 3 -8.63 40.82 35.10
N GLN A 4 -9.72 41.22 34.46
CA GLN A 4 -10.46 40.56 33.41
C GLN A 4 -10.32 41.51 32.22
N ILE A 5 -9.66 41.12 31.12
CA ILE A 5 -9.77 41.85 29.85
C ILE A 5 -9.89 40.85 28.69
N ASP A 6 -10.97 41.09 27.98
CA ASP A 6 -11.53 40.43 26.82
C ASP A 6 -10.95 41.02 25.52
N ARG A 7 -11.28 40.39 24.37
CA ARG A 7 -11.26 40.89 22.98
C ARG A 7 -10.08 40.50 22.07
N ASN A 8 -10.36 39.49 21.25
CA ASN A 8 -10.42 39.58 19.78
C ASN A 8 -9.61 40.73 19.12
N THR A 9 -8.50 40.42 18.44
CA THR A 9 -8.04 41.18 17.26
C THR A 9 -7.27 40.27 16.30
N SER A 10 -7.95 39.91 15.22
CA SER A 10 -7.38 39.53 13.92
C SER A 10 -6.29 40.53 13.50
N ASN A 11 -5.09 40.04 13.15
CA ASN A 11 -4.02 40.84 12.56
C ASN A 11 -4.07 40.86 11.02
N LEU A 12 -5.27 40.94 10.46
CA LEU A 12 -5.47 41.25 9.04
C LEU A 12 -6.24 42.57 8.93
N PRO A 13 -5.75 43.55 8.13
CA PRO A 13 -6.47 44.80 7.95
C PRO A 13 -7.81 44.54 7.25
N ILE A 14 -8.91 44.83 7.94
CA ILE A 14 -10.25 44.92 7.35
C ILE A 14 -10.27 46.16 6.46
N ILE A 15 -10.34 45.97 5.14
CA ILE A 15 -10.63 47.04 4.18
C ILE A 15 -12.04 46.78 3.65
N GLY A 16 -13.01 47.60 4.09
CA GLY A 16 -14.37 47.61 3.54
C GLY A 16 -14.41 48.17 2.11
N PRO A 17 -15.55 48.05 1.40
CA PRO A 17 -15.66 48.47 0.00
C PRO A 17 -15.72 50.00 -0.06
N GLY A 18 -14.55 50.62 -0.19
CA GLY A 18 -14.39 52.04 -0.48
C GLY A 18 -14.03 52.23 -1.94
N ASP A 19 -15.02 52.61 -2.74
CA ASP A 19 -14.80 53.19 -4.07
C ASP A 19 -13.91 54.42 -3.95
N SER A 20 -12.64 54.26 -4.29
CA SER A 20 -11.81 55.36 -4.77
C SER A 20 -10.84 54.82 -5.82
N THR A 21 -11.23 55.02 -7.09
CA THR A 21 -10.34 54.94 -8.24
C THR A 21 -9.25 56.00 -8.10
N LYS A 22 -8.20 55.68 -7.34
CA LYS A 22 -6.89 56.32 -7.49
C LYS A 22 -6.12 55.52 -8.51
N HIS A 23 -5.96 56.07 -9.71
CA HIS A 23 -4.95 55.65 -10.65
C HIS A 23 -3.59 55.62 -9.93
N GLN A 24 -3.16 54.43 -9.52
CA GLN A 24 -1.78 54.20 -9.14
C GLN A 24 -0.95 54.27 -10.42
N SER A 25 -0.07 55.27 -10.49
CA SER A 25 1.02 55.33 -11.45
C SER A 25 1.76 53.99 -11.48
N PRO A 26 2.12 53.45 -12.66
CA PRO A 26 2.78 52.17 -12.75
C PRO A 26 4.14 52.30 -12.06
N HIS A 27 4.29 51.65 -10.90
CA HIS A 27 5.61 51.39 -10.38
C HIS A 27 6.32 50.53 -11.43
N PHE A 28 7.26 51.13 -12.15
CA PHE A 28 8.17 50.43 -13.05
C PHE A 28 8.98 49.45 -12.21
N ALA A 29 8.48 48.23 -12.03
CA ALA A 29 9.29 47.12 -11.57
C ALA A 29 10.36 46.91 -12.65
N ARG A 30 11.64 47.01 -12.29
CA ARG A 30 12.71 46.70 -13.24
C ARG A 30 12.54 45.23 -13.65
N PRO A 31 12.83 44.83 -14.90
CA PRO A 31 12.74 43.43 -15.35
C PRO A 31 13.41 42.43 -14.39
N VAL A 32 14.49 42.85 -13.73
CA VAL A 32 15.21 42.08 -12.69
C VAL A 32 14.37 41.80 -11.44
N GLN A 33 13.49 42.72 -11.01
CA GLN A 33 12.59 42.53 -9.86
C GLN A 33 11.41 41.62 -10.20
N MET A 34 11.02 41.52 -11.47
CA MET A 34 9.90 40.69 -11.92
C MET A 34 10.22 39.20 -11.88
N VAL A 35 11.48 38.82 -12.06
CA VAL A 35 11.96 37.44 -11.95
C VAL A 35 11.70 36.85 -10.55
N LEU A 36 11.76 37.67 -9.50
CA LEU A 36 11.50 37.24 -8.11
C LEU A 36 10.05 36.78 -7.86
N PHE A 37 9.12 37.14 -8.75
CA PHE A 37 7.70 36.79 -8.63
C PHE A 37 7.24 35.74 -9.65
N ALA A 38 8.17 35.22 -10.46
CA ALA A 38 7.87 34.17 -11.41
C ALA A 38 7.67 32.84 -10.69
N ARG A 39 6.67 32.05 -11.11
CA ARG A 39 6.52 30.66 -10.69
C ARG A 39 7.02 29.76 -11.80
N VAL A 40 7.98 28.90 -11.48
CA VAL A 40 8.58 27.99 -12.46
C VAL A 40 8.22 26.56 -12.10
N THR A 41 7.65 25.83 -13.06
CA THR A 41 7.44 24.38 -12.96
C THR A 41 8.14 23.68 -14.11
N CYS A 42 8.64 22.47 -13.87
CA CYS A 42 9.38 21.70 -14.86
C CYS A 42 8.92 20.24 -14.87
N TYR A 43 8.94 19.64 -16.05
CA TYR A 43 8.93 18.20 -16.25
C TYR A 43 10.19 17.79 -17.06
N PRO A 44 10.96 16.78 -16.64
CA PRO A 44 10.88 16.07 -15.36
C PRO A 44 10.94 17.01 -14.14
N PRO A 45 10.31 16.65 -13.00
CA PRO A 45 10.25 17.51 -11.82
C PRO A 45 11.63 17.76 -11.20
N LEU A 46 11.82 18.99 -10.70
CA LEU A 46 12.96 19.36 -9.88
C LEU A 46 12.81 18.79 -8.46
N GLY A 47 13.93 18.54 -7.78
CA GLY A 47 13.97 17.99 -6.43
C GLY A 47 13.50 16.53 -6.33
N GLN A 48 13.28 15.86 -7.46
CA GLN A 48 12.78 14.49 -7.53
C GLN A 48 13.60 13.66 -8.52
N VAL A 49 13.60 12.34 -8.32
CA VAL A 49 14.16 11.38 -9.26
C VAL A 49 13.08 10.96 -10.24
N THR A 50 13.38 11.01 -11.53
CA THR A 50 12.49 10.55 -12.60
C THR A 50 13.14 9.42 -13.37
N SER A 51 12.51 8.24 -13.33
CA SER A 51 12.88 7.11 -14.19
C SER A 51 12.35 7.35 -15.60
N ILE A 52 13.25 7.44 -16.58
CA ILE A 52 12.92 7.63 -17.99
C ILE A 52 12.94 6.27 -18.68
N PRO A 53 11.77 5.69 -19.03
CA PRO A 53 11.72 4.41 -19.71
C PRO A 53 12.24 4.58 -21.14
N ARG A 54 13.12 3.67 -21.58
CA ARG A 54 13.42 3.57 -23.01
C ARG A 54 12.29 2.85 -23.71
N VAL A 55 11.58 3.58 -24.57
CA VAL A 55 10.53 2.99 -25.40
C VAL A 55 11.18 2.09 -26.44
N GLN A 56 11.27 0.79 -26.16
CA GLN A 56 11.59 -0.20 -27.17
C GLN A 56 10.37 -0.36 -28.08
N LYS A 57 10.27 0.45 -29.13
CA LYS A 57 9.30 0.22 -30.21
C LYS A 57 9.67 -1.09 -30.92
N LYS A 58 9.14 -2.21 -30.44
CA LYS A 58 8.92 -3.39 -31.28
C LYS A 58 8.00 -2.92 -32.42
N LEU A 59 8.52 -2.97 -33.65
CA LEU A 59 7.88 -2.66 -34.94
C LEU A 59 8.00 -1.20 -35.43
N ARG A 60 8.92 -1.05 -36.40
CA ARG A 60 8.96 -0.16 -37.58
C ARG A 60 9.72 1.18 -37.53
N SER A 61 10.54 1.31 -38.58
CA SER A 61 11.33 2.41 -39.16
C SER A 61 12.54 2.94 -38.38
N GLU A 62 13.71 2.69 -39.00
CA GLU A 62 14.98 3.40 -38.84
C GLU A 62 14.76 4.93 -38.90
N LYS A 63 14.70 5.55 -37.73
CA LYS A 63 15.13 6.92 -37.43
C LYS A 63 14.99 7.10 -35.92
N ASP A 64 16.12 7.34 -35.25
CA ASP A 64 16.42 7.45 -33.81
C ASP A 64 15.53 8.39 -32.94
N HIS A 65 14.28 8.68 -33.30
CA HIS A 65 13.43 9.67 -32.60
C HIS A 65 12.83 9.21 -31.26
N GLY A 66 13.20 8.02 -30.74
CA GLY A 66 12.55 7.40 -29.58
C GLY A 66 13.32 7.44 -28.26
N ASP A 67 14.56 7.93 -28.27
CA ASP A 67 15.51 7.77 -27.15
C ASP A 67 15.97 9.13 -26.59
N THR A 68 15.03 10.06 -26.53
CA THR A 68 15.24 11.42 -26.03
C THR A 68 14.39 11.67 -24.79
N VAL A 69 14.93 12.38 -23.80
CA VAL A 69 14.13 12.94 -22.70
C VAL A 69 13.58 14.30 -23.13
N ARG A 70 12.26 14.51 -22.96
CA ARG A 70 11.61 15.79 -23.23
C ARG A 70 11.53 16.61 -21.95
N PHE A 71 12.06 17.82 -22.00
CA PHE A 71 11.90 18.83 -20.96
C PHE A 71 10.76 19.76 -21.33
N THR A 72 9.94 20.10 -20.34
CA THR A 72 8.90 21.14 -20.45
C THR A 72 9.02 22.05 -19.23
N VAL A 73 9.17 23.35 -19.45
CA VAL A 73 9.25 24.37 -18.39
C VAL A 73 8.08 25.32 -18.57
N THR A 74 7.28 25.50 -17.52
CA THR A 74 6.25 26.56 -17.49
C THR A 74 6.72 27.67 -16.57
N ILE A 75 6.71 28.89 -17.08
CA ILE A 75 6.93 30.12 -16.30
C ILE A 75 5.61 30.87 -16.23
N GLU A 76 5.13 31.13 -15.01
CA GLU A 76 3.94 31.94 -14.77
C GLU A 76 4.34 33.26 -14.12
N SER A 77 3.78 34.37 -14.62
CA SER A 77 3.98 35.71 -14.06
C SER A 77 2.65 36.42 -13.87
N SER A 78 2.50 37.21 -12.80
CA SER A 78 1.23 37.86 -12.48
C SER A 78 0.82 38.85 -13.57
N THR A 79 -0.45 38.87 -13.97
CA THR A 79 -0.98 39.89 -14.90
C THR A 79 -1.03 41.29 -14.28
N SER A 80 -0.74 41.42 -12.98
CA SER A 80 -0.49 42.73 -12.34
C SER A 80 0.83 43.38 -12.76
N LEU A 81 1.72 42.62 -13.42
CA LEU A 81 2.97 43.10 -13.98
C LEU A 81 2.88 43.07 -15.53
N PRO A 82 3.69 43.87 -16.25
CA PRO A 82 3.70 43.83 -17.72
C PRO A 82 4.15 42.46 -18.25
N ASP A 83 3.57 42.00 -19.36
CA ASP A 83 4.08 40.80 -20.04
C ASP A 83 5.53 41.02 -20.50
N GLN A 84 6.37 40.00 -20.39
CA GLN A 84 7.80 40.04 -20.71
C GLN A 84 8.16 38.89 -21.65
N PRO A 85 9.14 39.06 -22.55
CA PRO A 85 9.69 37.95 -23.31
C PRO A 85 10.51 37.07 -22.37
N TRP A 86 10.19 35.78 -22.24
CA TRP A 86 10.93 34.86 -21.37
C TRP A 86 11.85 33.95 -22.18
N GLU A 87 13.02 33.65 -21.63
CA GLU A 87 13.91 32.58 -22.09
C GLU A 87 14.10 31.57 -20.97
N ALA A 88 14.12 30.28 -21.32
CA ALA A 88 14.36 29.19 -20.38
C ALA A 88 15.42 28.23 -20.93
N GLN A 89 16.25 27.71 -20.04
CA GLN A 89 17.27 26.72 -20.33
C GLN A 89 17.25 25.60 -19.31
N ILE A 90 17.49 24.39 -19.78
CA ILE A 90 17.90 23.28 -18.92
C ILE A 90 19.43 23.33 -18.84
N TRP A 91 19.96 23.42 -17.64
CA TRP A 91 21.38 23.19 -17.36
C TRP A 91 21.51 21.75 -16.89
N HIS A 92 22.36 20.92 -17.50
CA HIS A 92 22.39 19.49 -17.22
C HIS A 92 23.75 18.84 -17.46
N ASN A 93 23.97 17.65 -16.91
CA ASN A 93 25.11 16.77 -17.20
C ASN A 93 24.71 15.43 -17.88
N ILE A 94 23.62 15.45 -18.66
CA ILE A 94 23.05 14.25 -19.32
C ILE A 94 23.91 13.76 -20.48
N SER A 95 24.36 14.68 -21.35
CA SER A 95 25.13 14.33 -22.55
C SER A 95 26.64 14.35 -22.35
N ASP A 96 27.09 15.09 -21.33
CA ASP A 96 28.49 15.33 -20.98
C ASP A 96 28.59 15.35 -19.44
N PRO A 97 29.65 14.76 -18.83
CA PRO A 97 29.90 14.90 -17.40
C PRO A 97 29.95 16.36 -16.91
N ASP A 98 30.44 17.27 -17.76
CA ASP A 98 30.41 18.69 -17.50
C ASP A 98 29.02 19.27 -17.79
N TRP A 99 28.57 20.19 -16.93
CA TRP A 99 27.25 20.79 -17.10
C TRP A 99 27.19 21.69 -18.34
N THR A 100 26.17 21.47 -19.17
CA THR A 100 25.93 22.18 -20.43
C THR A 100 24.51 22.74 -20.49
N ALA A 101 24.29 23.73 -21.37
CA ALA A 101 22.97 24.34 -21.57
C ALA A 101 22.24 23.70 -22.76
N LEU A 102 20.97 23.37 -22.53
CA LEU A 102 19.97 23.17 -23.56
C LEU A 102 19.03 24.39 -23.61
N PRO A 103 19.11 25.22 -24.67
CA PRO A 103 18.09 26.22 -25.00
C PRO A 103 16.72 25.58 -25.22
N LEU A 104 15.70 26.08 -24.52
CA LEU A 104 14.32 25.66 -24.75
C LEU A 104 13.60 26.62 -25.69
N HIS A 105 12.67 26.11 -26.48
CA HIS A 105 11.86 26.90 -27.40
C HIS A 105 10.46 27.10 -26.85
N GLU A 106 9.92 28.32 -26.97
CA GLU A 106 8.54 28.60 -26.57
C GLU A 106 7.56 27.85 -27.47
N THR A 107 6.54 27.23 -26.87
CA THR A 107 5.55 26.41 -27.54
C THR A 107 4.14 26.92 -27.23
N LYS A 108 3.28 26.91 -28.26
CA LYS A 108 1.87 27.35 -28.13
C LYS A 108 0.95 26.24 -27.63
N GLN A 109 1.45 25.27 -26.85
CA GLN A 109 0.67 24.11 -26.45
C GLN A 109 -0.41 24.54 -25.43
N SER A 110 -1.64 24.70 -25.92
CA SER A 110 -2.84 24.99 -25.13
C SER A 110 -3.33 23.73 -24.45
N ALA A 111 -2.76 23.39 -23.29
CA ALA A 111 -3.44 22.70 -22.18
C ALA A 111 -2.38 22.18 -21.21
N ALA A 112 -2.14 22.88 -20.12
CA ALA A 112 -2.08 22.15 -18.87
C ALA A 112 -3.33 22.54 -18.08
N PRO A 113 -4.15 21.58 -17.63
CA PRO A 113 -5.31 21.88 -16.81
C PRO A 113 -4.86 22.64 -15.55
N LEU A 114 -5.65 23.64 -15.16
CA LEU A 114 -5.52 24.24 -13.84
C LEU A 114 -5.80 23.15 -12.81
N LEU A 115 -4.82 22.82 -11.96
CA LEU A 115 -4.97 21.81 -10.91
C LEU A 115 -6.04 22.22 -9.88
N SER A 116 -6.34 23.52 -9.77
CA SER A 116 -7.45 24.08 -8.98
C SER A 116 -7.76 25.50 -9.47
N GLY A 117 -9.05 25.87 -9.51
CA GLY A 117 -9.51 27.22 -9.82
C GLY A 117 -10.31 27.34 -11.13
N ASN A 118 -11.33 28.20 -11.14
CA ASN A 118 -12.07 28.53 -12.36
C ASN A 118 -11.20 29.40 -13.28
N ALA A 119 -11.31 29.22 -14.60
CA ALA A 119 -10.54 30.00 -15.59
C ALA A 119 -10.69 31.52 -15.43
N THR A 120 -11.77 31.98 -14.82
CA THR A 120 -12.07 33.38 -14.52
C THR A 120 -11.20 33.99 -13.42
N GLU A 121 -10.58 33.18 -12.57
CA GLU A 121 -9.76 33.62 -11.43
C GLU A 121 -8.25 33.52 -11.71
N TYR A 122 -7.86 32.92 -12.84
CA TYR A 122 -6.46 32.74 -13.21
C TYR A 122 -5.88 34.03 -13.80
N ARG A 123 -5.12 34.77 -12.98
CA ARG A 123 -4.52 36.08 -13.31
C ARG A 123 -3.01 36.00 -13.57
N TYR A 124 -2.58 35.06 -14.41
CA TYR A 124 -1.18 34.87 -14.76
C TYR A 124 -0.96 34.81 -16.28
N TYR A 125 0.10 35.46 -16.77
CA TYR A 125 0.69 35.16 -18.07
C TYR A 125 1.46 33.85 -17.95
N ARG A 126 1.29 32.96 -18.93
CA ARG A 126 1.85 31.61 -18.92
C ARG A 126 2.69 31.36 -20.16
N HIS A 127 3.96 31.08 -19.96
CA HIS A 127 4.94 30.79 -21.01
C HIS A 127 5.39 29.34 -20.88
N ILE A 128 5.26 28.56 -21.94
CA ILE A 128 5.60 27.12 -21.95
C ILE A 128 6.75 26.89 -22.91
N PHE A 129 7.86 26.40 -22.38
CA PHE A 129 9.08 26.10 -23.11
C PHE A 129 9.28 24.60 -23.19
N ALA A 130 9.76 24.10 -24.34
CA ALA A 130 10.08 22.70 -24.51
C ALA A 130 11.39 22.49 -25.27
N GLY A 131 12.04 21.36 -24.98
CA GLY A 131 13.28 20.93 -25.58
C GLY A 131 13.51 19.45 -25.34
N GLN A 132 14.47 18.86 -26.06
CA GLN A 132 14.76 17.43 -25.96
C GLN A 132 16.27 17.20 -25.89
N ILE A 133 16.67 16.19 -25.13
CA ILE A 133 18.06 15.74 -25.03
C ILE A 133 18.12 14.26 -25.40
N GLN A 134 19.07 13.89 -26.25
CA GLN A 134 19.37 12.50 -26.58
C GLN A 134 20.00 11.81 -25.36
N LEU A 135 19.41 10.68 -24.94
CA LEU A 135 19.98 9.90 -23.85
C LEU A 135 21.25 9.16 -24.34
N PRO A 136 22.30 9.04 -23.49
CA PRO A 136 23.46 8.20 -23.76
C PRO A 136 23.07 6.75 -24.06
N SER A 137 23.92 5.94 -24.68
CA SER A 137 23.60 4.53 -24.98
C SER A 137 23.67 3.60 -23.76
N VAL A 138 24.56 3.92 -22.82
CA VAL A 138 24.74 3.19 -21.55
C VAL A 138 23.71 3.68 -20.53
N GLY A 139 23.24 2.78 -19.66
CA GLY A 139 22.36 3.15 -18.55
C GLY A 139 23.10 4.04 -17.56
N GLY A 140 22.39 5.00 -16.98
CA GLY A 140 23.02 6.00 -16.14
C GLY A 140 22.03 6.89 -15.40
N HIS A 141 22.62 7.80 -14.64
CA HIS A 141 21.92 8.85 -13.91
C HIS A 141 22.55 10.20 -14.27
N ALA A 142 21.73 11.24 -14.26
CA ALA A 142 22.16 12.59 -14.52
C ALA A 142 21.30 13.58 -13.74
N GLN A 143 21.83 14.77 -13.55
CA GLN A 143 21.19 15.89 -12.87
C GLN A 143 20.92 17.02 -13.85
N PHE A 144 19.89 17.79 -13.55
CA PHE A 144 19.56 18.99 -14.28
C PHE A 144 18.91 20.03 -13.37
N THR A 145 18.99 21.29 -13.79
CA THR A 145 18.24 22.38 -13.20
C THR A 145 17.74 23.33 -14.28
N VAL A 146 16.88 24.28 -13.90
CA VAL A 146 16.32 25.30 -14.79
C VAL A 146 16.93 26.65 -14.47
N ARG A 147 17.32 27.37 -15.53
CA ARG A 147 17.59 28.81 -15.46
C ARG A 147 16.76 29.57 -16.48
N PHE A 148 16.40 30.79 -16.14
CA PHE A 148 15.49 31.62 -16.94
C PHE A 148 15.84 33.10 -16.83
N ARG A 149 15.37 33.90 -17.79
CA ARG A 149 15.56 35.37 -17.85
C ARG A 149 14.49 36.06 -18.70
N THR A 150 14.38 37.37 -18.58
CA THR A 150 13.37 38.19 -19.27
C THR A 150 13.91 38.94 -20.51
N SER A 151 15.21 38.83 -20.80
CA SER A 151 15.82 39.32 -22.05
C SER A 151 17.26 38.81 -22.22
N PRO A 152 17.83 38.87 -23.44
CA PRO A 152 19.24 38.57 -23.68
C PRO A 152 20.23 39.43 -22.86
N GLU A 153 19.82 40.63 -22.47
CA GLU A 153 20.63 41.62 -21.74
C GLU A 153 20.57 41.45 -20.22
N THR A 154 19.64 40.64 -19.72
CA THR A 154 19.51 40.33 -18.29
C THR A 154 20.28 39.07 -17.90
N ASP A 155 20.81 39.08 -16.67
CA ASP A 155 21.50 37.92 -16.10
C ASP A 155 20.56 36.72 -15.93
N TRP A 156 21.09 35.52 -16.13
CA TRP A 156 20.38 34.27 -15.87
C TRP A 156 20.05 34.12 -14.38
N GLN A 157 18.83 33.66 -14.10
CA GLN A 157 18.34 33.38 -12.76
C GLN A 157 18.12 31.88 -12.61
N TRP A 158 18.61 31.32 -11.51
CA TRP A 158 18.47 29.89 -11.19
C TRP A 158 17.19 29.64 -10.43
N VAL A 159 16.50 28.54 -10.72
CA VAL A 159 15.26 28.16 -10.02
C VAL A 159 15.48 27.78 -8.55
N ASN A 160 16.61 27.13 -8.21
CA ASN A 160 16.84 26.56 -6.87
C ASN A 160 16.81 27.60 -5.74
N PRO A 161 17.54 28.74 -5.84
CA PRO A 161 17.55 29.73 -4.78
C PRO A 161 16.19 30.42 -4.60
N HIS A 162 15.41 30.55 -5.67
CA HIS A 162 14.10 31.24 -5.66
C HIS A 162 12.96 30.37 -5.11
N HIS A 163 13.03 29.05 -5.27
CA HIS A 163 11.95 28.13 -4.89
C HIS A 163 12.31 27.11 -3.80
N SER A 164 13.52 27.18 -3.23
CA SER A 164 14.02 26.21 -2.25
C SER A 164 13.89 24.75 -2.73
N VAL A 165 14.11 24.52 -4.02
CA VAL A 165 14.02 23.20 -4.67
C VAL A 165 15.41 22.73 -5.06
N GLY A 166 15.68 21.43 -4.88
CA GLY A 166 16.91 20.79 -5.35
C GLY A 166 16.92 20.59 -6.87
N ASP A 167 18.05 20.12 -7.40
CA ASP A 167 18.14 19.71 -8.80
C ASP A 167 17.18 18.56 -9.10
N GLY A 168 16.73 18.49 -10.35
CA GLY A 168 16.05 17.30 -10.85
C GLY A 168 17.07 16.21 -11.15
N GLU A 169 16.69 14.97 -10.88
CA GLU A 169 17.50 13.80 -11.18
C GLU A 169 16.76 12.94 -12.20
N ILE A 170 17.45 12.49 -13.24
CA ILE A 170 16.94 11.48 -14.16
C ILE A 170 17.77 10.21 -14.07
N VAL A 171 17.10 9.07 -14.22
CA VAL A 171 17.74 7.77 -14.33
C VAL A 171 17.16 7.01 -15.51
N TYR A 172 17.99 6.30 -16.24
CA TYR A 172 17.59 5.61 -17.47
C TYR A 172 18.41 4.34 -17.67
N THR A 173 17.78 3.31 -18.21
CA THR A 173 18.40 2.02 -18.48
C THR A 173 19.30 2.07 -19.71
N ALA A 174 20.10 1.03 -19.97
CA ALA A 174 20.91 0.95 -21.18
C ALA A 174 20.04 0.69 -22.41
N ARG A 175 20.44 1.20 -23.59
CA ARG A 175 19.74 0.93 -24.87
C ARG A 175 19.67 -0.58 -25.16
N GLU A 176 20.74 -1.30 -24.84
CA GLU A 176 20.75 -2.76 -24.83
C GLU A 176 20.71 -3.28 -23.39
N SER A 177 19.56 -3.80 -22.99
CA SER A 177 19.33 -4.35 -21.66
C SER A 177 20.24 -5.54 -21.35
N GLY A 178 20.99 -5.47 -20.25
CA GLY A 178 21.72 -6.60 -19.69
C GLY A 178 20.80 -7.75 -19.27
N ILE A 179 19.55 -7.45 -18.91
CA ILE A 179 18.54 -8.43 -18.50
C ILE A 179 18.18 -9.34 -19.68
N LYS A 180 17.97 -8.78 -20.87
CA LYS A 180 17.69 -9.59 -22.08
C LYS A 180 18.84 -10.55 -22.42
N LYS A 181 20.09 -10.11 -22.20
CA LYS A 181 21.28 -10.95 -22.40
C LYS A 181 21.29 -12.09 -21.38
N ALA A 182 21.00 -11.79 -20.11
CA ALA A 182 20.94 -12.78 -19.03
C ALA A 182 19.77 -13.77 -19.15
N LEU A 183 18.66 -13.39 -19.80
CA LEU A 183 17.50 -14.25 -20.08
C LEU A 183 17.66 -15.13 -21.34
N SER A 184 18.78 -15.03 -22.06
CA SER A 184 19.01 -15.83 -23.27
C SER A 184 19.12 -17.33 -22.95
N PRO A 185 18.49 -18.24 -23.72
CA PRO A 185 18.53 -19.68 -23.45
C PRO A 185 19.94 -20.30 -23.57
N TYR A 186 20.91 -19.56 -24.12
CA TYR A 186 22.31 -19.95 -24.21
C TYR A 186 23.13 -19.59 -22.95
N PHE A 187 22.52 -18.98 -21.93
CA PHE A 187 23.18 -18.67 -20.65
C PHE A 187 23.04 -19.84 -19.65
N PRO A 188 24.14 -20.46 -19.19
CA PRO A 188 24.09 -21.62 -18.29
C PRO A 188 23.48 -21.32 -16.92
N SER A 189 22.79 -22.30 -16.33
CA SER A 189 22.18 -22.21 -14.98
C SER A 189 23.17 -21.93 -13.86
N GLN A 190 24.40 -22.43 -13.97
CA GLN A 190 25.46 -22.31 -12.97
C GLN A 190 26.01 -20.88 -12.81
N VAL A 191 25.82 -20.00 -13.81
CA VAL A 191 26.29 -18.59 -13.81
C VAL A 191 25.27 -17.66 -13.11
N ARG A 192 24.10 -18.17 -12.70
CA ARG A 192 23.00 -17.31 -12.25
C ARG A 192 23.08 -16.85 -10.79
N LYS A 193 23.85 -17.52 -9.92
CA LYS A 193 24.22 -16.96 -8.59
C LYS A 193 25.20 -15.79 -8.74
N GLU A 194 26.14 -15.91 -9.68
CA GLU A 194 27.08 -14.84 -10.03
C GLU A 194 26.36 -13.62 -10.63
N GLU A 195 25.23 -13.86 -11.32
CA GLU A 195 24.38 -12.77 -11.84
C GLU A 195 23.78 -11.91 -10.71
N LEU A 196 23.28 -12.53 -9.63
CA LEU A 196 22.78 -11.79 -8.47
C LEU A 196 23.88 -10.94 -7.80
N ALA A 197 25.11 -11.46 -7.77
CA ALA A 197 26.27 -10.77 -7.20
C ALA A 197 26.65 -9.47 -7.95
N LYS A 198 26.14 -9.23 -9.16
CA LYS A 198 26.26 -7.94 -9.85
C LYS A 198 25.43 -6.84 -9.17
N TYR A 199 24.33 -7.23 -8.54
CA TYR A 199 23.38 -6.32 -7.90
C TYR A 199 23.60 -6.22 -6.38
N ILE A 200 24.21 -7.23 -5.77
CA ILE A 200 24.53 -7.28 -4.34
C ILE A 200 26.02 -7.62 -4.17
N THR A 201 26.82 -6.64 -3.75
CA THR A 201 28.24 -6.82 -3.43
C THR A 201 28.42 -7.59 -2.12
N ASN A 202 29.51 -8.35 -2.00
CA ASN A 202 29.79 -9.20 -0.84
C ASN A 202 28.65 -10.17 -0.51
N LEU A 203 28.02 -10.73 -1.56
CA LEU A 203 26.95 -11.71 -1.41
C LEU A 203 27.43 -12.90 -0.56
N SER A 204 26.68 -13.21 0.50
CA SER A 204 27.08 -14.23 1.48
C SER A 204 27.23 -15.63 0.87
N GLN A 205 28.15 -16.41 1.43
CA GLN A 205 28.33 -17.83 1.08
C GLN A 205 27.44 -18.76 1.90
N ASP A 206 26.88 -18.27 3.01
CA ASP A 206 26.04 -19.04 3.92
C ASP A 206 24.58 -19.16 3.45
N ILE A 207 24.26 -18.52 2.31
CA ILE A 207 22.95 -18.57 1.67
C ILE A 207 22.96 -19.42 0.40
N GLN A 208 21.85 -20.08 0.16
CA GLN A 208 21.55 -20.78 -1.08
C GLN A 208 20.82 -19.80 -2.00
N VAL A 209 21.23 -19.76 -3.27
CA VAL A 209 20.64 -18.89 -4.29
C VAL A 209 20.30 -19.75 -5.49
N GLU A 210 19.02 -19.79 -5.84
CA GLU A 210 18.49 -20.52 -6.99
C GLU A 210 17.81 -19.54 -7.93
N SER A 211 18.14 -19.56 -9.22
CA SER A 211 17.44 -18.72 -10.20
C SER A 211 16.14 -19.39 -10.65
N ARG A 212 15.08 -18.58 -10.74
CA ARG A 212 13.74 -18.97 -11.17
C ARG A 212 13.40 -18.33 -12.51
N THR A 213 12.49 -18.96 -13.25
CA THR A 213 11.88 -18.35 -14.43
C THR A 213 10.76 -17.43 -13.98
N SER A 214 10.85 -16.15 -14.36
CA SER A 214 9.82 -15.17 -14.03
C SER A 214 8.63 -15.24 -14.98
N GLU A 215 7.42 -15.10 -14.43
CA GLU A 215 6.17 -14.90 -15.18
C GLU A 215 5.93 -13.43 -15.57
N ALA A 216 6.78 -12.51 -15.10
CA ALA A 216 6.77 -11.10 -15.49
C ALA A 216 7.88 -10.85 -16.54
N PRO A 217 7.55 -10.73 -17.84
CA PRO A 217 8.55 -10.57 -18.88
C PRO A 217 9.46 -9.36 -18.66
N GLY A 218 10.77 -9.54 -18.84
CA GLY A 218 11.75 -8.48 -18.62
C GLY A 218 12.27 -8.36 -17.19
N SER A 219 12.04 -9.38 -16.35
CA SER A 219 12.64 -9.50 -15.02
C SER A 219 13.54 -10.72 -14.88
N LEU A 220 14.58 -10.57 -14.06
CA LEU A 220 15.35 -11.67 -13.49
C LEU A 220 14.77 -12.00 -12.11
N LEU A 221 14.78 -13.27 -11.72
CA LEU A 221 14.18 -13.74 -10.48
C LEU A 221 15.05 -14.81 -9.82
N TRP A 222 15.18 -14.72 -8.49
CA TRP A 222 15.91 -15.66 -7.66
C TRP A 222 15.13 -15.99 -6.38
N SER A 223 15.28 -17.23 -5.94
CA SER A 223 14.92 -17.72 -4.62
C SER A 223 16.19 -17.80 -3.78
N ILE A 224 16.14 -17.25 -2.58
CA ILE A 224 17.25 -17.21 -1.63
C ILE A 224 16.78 -17.90 -0.35
N SER A 225 17.53 -18.89 0.12
CA SER A 225 17.18 -19.65 1.32
C SER A 225 18.38 -19.92 2.21
N GLY A 226 18.10 -20.24 3.47
CA GLY A 226 19.08 -20.61 4.47
C GLY A 226 18.43 -21.30 5.66
N ASN A 227 19.23 -22.01 6.44
CA ASN A 227 18.71 -22.83 7.54
C ASN A 227 18.47 -22.00 8.81
N VAL A 228 17.43 -22.37 9.54
CA VAL A 228 17.10 -21.86 10.87
C VAL A 228 16.92 -23.05 11.81
N SER A 229 17.53 -23.01 12.99
CA SER A 229 17.41 -24.08 13.98
C SER A 229 15.98 -24.27 14.45
N ALA A 230 15.66 -25.46 14.97
CA ALA A 230 14.39 -25.71 15.64
C ALA A 230 14.19 -24.81 16.87
N ALA A 231 12.93 -24.55 17.21
CA ALA A 231 12.55 -24.06 18.53
C ALA A 231 12.93 -25.08 19.60
N ALA A 232 13.48 -24.60 20.72
CA ALA A 232 13.94 -25.42 21.83
C ALA A 232 13.66 -24.73 23.17
N ASN A 233 13.27 -25.51 24.18
CA ASN A 233 13.01 -25.03 25.55
C ASN A 233 12.02 -23.85 25.63
N GLY A 234 10.98 -23.85 24.79
CA GLY A 234 9.97 -22.78 24.76
C GLY A 234 10.42 -21.48 24.08
N ALA A 235 11.59 -21.47 23.43
CA ALA A 235 12.07 -20.35 22.64
C ALA A 235 12.21 -20.73 21.16
N SER A 236 11.87 -19.80 20.27
CA SER A 236 12.02 -19.96 18.82
C SER A 236 13.48 -20.11 18.40
N GLY A 237 13.73 -20.85 17.32
CA GLY A 237 15.03 -20.82 16.66
C GLY A 237 15.22 -19.49 15.93
N ILE A 238 16.39 -18.86 16.07
CA ILE A 238 16.69 -17.59 15.41
C ILE A 238 17.93 -17.75 14.55
N SER A 239 17.87 -17.24 13.33
CA SER A 239 19.01 -17.12 12.42
C SER A 239 19.09 -15.69 11.90
N THR A 240 20.28 -15.10 11.99
CA THR A 240 20.58 -13.78 11.43
C THR A 240 21.75 -13.93 10.49
N LEU A 241 21.52 -13.71 9.20
CA LEU A 241 22.52 -13.90 8.15
C LEU A 241 22.66 -12.62 7.33
N LEU A 242 23.90 -12.28 7.02
CA LEU A 242 24.19 -11.23 6.05
C LEU A 242 23.76 -11.71 4.65
N LEU A 243 22.99 -10.90 3.92
CA LEU A 243 22.77 -11.12 2.49
C LEU A 243 23.91 -10.50 1.67
N GLY A 244 24.24 -9.25 1.96
CA GLY A 244 25.28 -8.46 1.29
C GLY A 244 24.85 -6.99 1.15
N THR A 245 25.63 -6.18 0.45
CA THR A 245 25.36 -4.74 0.26
C THR A 245 24.80 -4.50 -1.14
N PRO A 246 23.60 -3.90 -1.31
CA PRO A 246 23.08 -3.57 -2.62
C PRO A 246 24.02 -2.58 -3.34
N SER A 247 24.33 -2.85 -4.61
CA SER A 247 25.36 -2.11 -5.33
C SER A 247 24.76 -0.94 -6.13
N SER A 248 25.54 0.14 -6.29
CA SER A 248 25.18 1.30 -7.12
C SER A 248 23.81 1.93 -6.82
N ILE A 249 23.43 2.00 -5.53
CA ILE A 249 22.14 2.54 -5.09
C ILE A 249 22.07 4.05 -5.40
N MET A 250 20.90 4.50 -5.84
CA MET A 250 20.53 5.90 -6.00
C MET A 250 19.43 6.31 -5.02
N ARG A 251 18.42 5.44 -4.86
CA ARG A 251 17.35 5.56 -3.87
C ARG A 251 17.02 4.17 -3.33
N ASN A 252 16.60 4.12 -2.07
CA ASN A 252 16.04 2.92 -1.49
C ASN A 252 14.66 3.20 -0.89
N PHE A 253 13.83 2.16 -0.90
CA PHE A 253 12.49 2.13 -0.33
C PHE A 253 12.31 0.82 0.41
N SER A 254 11.74 0.85 1.59
CA SER A 254 11.36 -0.36 2.32
C SER A 254 9.97 -0.25 2.90
N LEU A 255 9.30 -1.39 2.98
CA LEU A 255 8.06 -1.55 3.73
C LEU A 255 8.41 -2.23 5.06
N VAL A 256 8.35 -1.47 6.14
CA VAL A 256 8.73 -1.92 7.49
C VAL A 256 7.51 -2.21 8.35
N ARG A 257 7.69 -3.10 9.33
CA ARG A 257 6.71 -3.32 10.40
C ARG A 257 6.96 -2.29 11.49
N VAL A 258 6.21 -1.19 11.46
CA VAL A 258 6.31 -0.11 12.48
C VAL A 258 5.96 -0.65 13.87
N TRP A 259 5.01 -1.58 13.89
CA TRP A 259 4.64 -2.45 15.02
C TRP A 259 3.78 -3.60 14.44
N SER A 260 3.16 -4.42 15.28
CA SER A 260 2.53 -5.68 14.83
C SER A 260 1.52 -5.52 13.67
N PRO A 261 0.52 -4.60 13.72
CA PRO A 261 -0.45 -4.45 12.62
C PRO A 261 -0.13 -3.37 11.57
N TRP A 262 0.74 -2.38 11.84
CA TRP A 262 1.01 -1.30 10.87
C TRP A 262 2.31 -1.53 10.09
N LEU A 263 2.17 -1.47 8.77
CA LEU A 263 3.30 -1.30 7.88
C LEU A 263 3.56 0.18 7.63
N GLY A 264 4.82 0.54 7.40
CA GLY A 264 5.23 1.91 7.15
C GLY A 264 6.29 1.99 6.06
N PRO A 265 6.28 3.05 5.24
CA PRO A 265 7.33 3.26 4.27
C PRO A 265 8.59 3.81 4.95
N ARG A 266 9.76 3.36 4.50
CA ARG A 266 11.06 4.00 4.74
C ARG A 266 11.67 4.36 3.40
N HIS A 267 12.24 5.55 3.31
CA HIS A 267 12.89 6.04 2.11
C HIS A 267 14.30 6.49 2.44
N GLY A 268 15.25 6.12 1.60
CA GLY A 268 16.64 6.54 1.72
C GLY A 268 17.23 6.90 0.37
N ARG A 269 18.44 7.48 0.41
CA ARG A 269 19.23 7.78 -0.79
C ARG A 269 20.12 6.59 -1.16
N ASP A 270 21.43 6.83 -1.19
CA ASP A 270 22.48 5.86 -1.48
C ASP A 270 22.89 5.01 -0.27
N TRP A 271 22.45 5.40 0.93
CA TRP A 271 22.65 4.63 2.16
C TRP A 271 21.38 3.90 2.57
N PHE A 272 21.49 2.59 2.83
CA PHE A 272 20.40 1.75 3.31
C PHE A 272 20.48 1.61 4.83
N ASP A 273 19.45 2.07 5.53
CA ASP A 273 19.37 1.94 6.98
C ASP A 273 17.91 1.78 7.42
N LEU A 274 17.67 0.90 8.37
CA LEU A 274 16.37 0.52 8.88
C LEU A 274 16.38 0.54 10.40
N THR A 275 15.38 1.21 10.96
CA THR A 275 15.10 1.20 12.39
C THR A 275 14.18 0.04 12.81
N GLU A 276 13.45 -0.54 11.85
CA GLU A 276 12.48 -1.61 12.08
C GLU A 276 12.67 -2.76 11.07
N ASP A 277 12.14 -3.93 11.42
CA ASP A 277 12.15 -5.11 10.57
C ASP A 277 11.33 -4.86 9.29
N ALA A 278 11.93 -5.04 8.11
CA ALA A 278 11.29 -4.87 6.80
C ALA A 278 10.81 -6.20 6.20
N ILE A 279 9.69 -6.15 5.49
CA ILE A 279 9.18 -7.30 4.71
C ILE A 279 9.51 -7.17 3.22
N LEU A 280 9.77 -5.94 2.78
CA LEU A 280 10.13 -5.61 1.41
C LEU A 280 11.19 -4.52 1.39
N CYS A 281 12.21 -4.70 0.55
CA CYS A 281 13.25 -3.70 0.30
C CYS A 281 13.41 -3.53 -1.21
N SER A 282 13.49 -2.29 -1.68
CA SER A 282 13.66 -1.92 -3.08
C SER A 282 14.80 -0.92 -3.23
N PHE A 283 15.62 -1.12 -4.24
CA PHE A 283 16.80 -0.34 -4.53
C PHE A 283 16.76 0.10 -6.00
N LEU A 284 16.52 1.40 -6.22
CA LEU A 284 16.70 2.03 -7.51
C LEU A 284 18.19 2.29 -7.69
N ARG A 285 18.76 1.73 -8.75
CA ARG A 285 20.19 1.82 -9.04
C ARG A 285 20.50 2.97 -10.00
N LYS A 286 21.75 3.42 -9.97
CA LYS A 286 22.29 4.47 -10.87
C LYS A 286 22.29 4.08 -12.35
N ASP A 287 22.08 2.81 -12.68
CA ASP A 287 21.95 2.31 -14.05
C ASP A 287 20.49 2.19 -14.52
N GLY A 288 19.52 2.64 -13.70
CA GLY A 288 18.09 2.61 -13.98
C GLY A 288 17.40 1.29 -13.68
N LEU A 289 18.12 0.28 -13.18
CA LEU A 289 17.52 -0.98 -12.78
C LEU A 289 16.97 -0.91 -11.35
N ASN A 290 15.92 -1.69 -11.10
CA ASN A 290 15.29 -1.84 -9.79
C ASN A 290 15.61 -3.23 -9.27
N LEU A 291 16.32 -3.32 -8.15
CA LEU A 291 16.45 -4.54 -7.36
C LEU A 291 15.37 -4.53 -6.28
N VAL A 292 14.55 -5.57 -6.21
CA VAL A 292 13.51 -5.70 -5.18
C VAL A 292 13.66 -7.03 -4.48
N LEU A 293 13.58 -7.00 -3.15
CA LEU A 293 13.68 -8.13 -2.24
C LEU A 293 12.36 -8.25 -1.47
N LEU A 294 11.83 -9.47 -1.39
CA LEU A 294 10.62 -9.80 -0.63
C LEU A 294 10.93 -10.94 0.33
N ALA A 295 10.71 -10.72 1.62
CA ALA A 295 10.83 -11.76 2.62
C ALA A 295 9.53 -12.57 2.67
N ILE A 296 9.62 -13.89 2.50
CA ILE A 296 8.46 -14.79 2.56
C ILE A 296 8.34 -15.30 3.99
N SER A 297 7.20 -14.99 4.61
CA SER A 297 6.89 -15.33 6.00
C SER A 297 5.64 -16.20 6.08
N GLY A 298 5.50 -16.94 7.17
CA GLY A 298 4.32 -17.78 7.44
C GLY A 298 4.30 -19.10 6.67
N ILE A 299 5.33 -19.39 5.89
CA ILE A 299 5.52 -20.72 5.30
C ILE A 299 6.29 -21.60 6.30
N ASN A 300 5.77 -22.80 6.55
CA ASN A 300 6.38 -23.76 7.46
C ASN A 300 6.79 -23.10 8.78
N ASP A 301 5.93 -22.33 9.44
CA ASP A 301 6.16 -21.62 10.72
C ASP A 301 7.50 -20.85 10.82
N VAL A 302 7.96 -20.28 9.71
CA VAL A 302 9.13 -19.38 9.67
C VAL A 302 8.68 -17.95 9.36
N LEU A 303 9.00 -17.02 10.26
CA LEU A 303 8.91 -15.58 10.03
C LEU A 303 10.24 -15.07 9.48
N THR A 304 10.24 -14.47 8.30
CA THR A 304 11.43 -13.92 7.65
C THR A 304 11.27 -12.42 7.45
N VAL A 305 12.28 -11.65 7.86
CA VAL A 305 12.32 -10.18 7.72
C VAL A 305 13.72 -9.71 7.36
N PHE A 306 13.84 -8.46 6.91
CA PHE A 306 15.10 -7.78 6.66
C PHE A 306 15.42 -6.76 7.75
N GLN A 307 16.71 -6.59 8.02
CA GLN A 307 17.29 -5.52 8.83
C GLN A 307 18.43 -4.87 8.04
N SER A 308 18.93 -3.72 8.49
CA SER A 308 20.17 -3.13 7.99
C SER A 308 21.36 -3.51 8.86
N GLY A 309 22.53 -3.65 8.25
CA GLY A 309 23.82 -3.64 8.94
C GLY A 309 24.41 -2.23 9.04
N ASP A 310 25.47 -2.08 9.84
CA ASP A 310 26.13 -0.79 10.10
C ASP A 310 26.77 -0.15 8.86
N ASN A 311 26.98 -0.90 7.76
CA ASN A 311 27.56 -0.40 6.51
C ASN A 311 26.57 -0.46 5.33
N GLY A 312 25.27 -0.42 5.63
CA GLY A 312 24.21 -0.45 4.62
C GLY A 312 24.00 -1.83 4.00
N GLU A 313 24.43 -2.89 4.68
CA GLU A 313 24.15 -4.25 4.26
C GLU A 313 22.69 -4.62 4.49
N VAL A 314 22.14 -5.50 3.64
CA VAL A 314 20.88 -6.19 3.93
C VAL A 314 21.19 -7.40 4.78
N VAL A 315 20.51 -7.49 5.92
CA VAL A 315 20.58 -8.62 6.85
C VAL A 315 19.23 -9.35 6.83
N ILE A 316 19.26 -10.66 6.68
CA ILE A 316 18.08 -11.52 6.77
C ILE A 316 17.99 -12.02 8.21
N LYS A 317 16.85 -11.79 8.85
CA LYS A 317 16.52 -12.32 10.16
C LYS A 317 15.34 -13.26 10.02
N ALA A 318 15.50 -14.48 10.50
CA ALA A 318 14.49 -15.51 10.45
C ALA A 318 14.22 -16.09 11.85
N ARG A 319 12.94 -16.24 12.19
CA ARG A 319 12.46 -16.90 13.39
C ARG A 319 11.70 -18.16 13.00
N ASN A 320 12.12 -19.30 13.54
CA ASN A 320 11.50 -20.59 13.31
C ASN A 320 10.80 -21.07 14.58
N ASP A 321 9.49 -21.21 14.48
CA ASP A 321 8.65 -21.66 15.60
C ASP A 321 8.43 -23.20 15.55
N ASN A 322 8.91 -23.91 14.52
CA ASN A 322 8.82 -25.37 14.46
C ASN A 322 9.67 -26.10 15.51
N THR A 323 9.23 -27.29 15.88
CA THR A 323 10.03 -28.28 16.64
C THR A 323 11.19 -28.90 15.85
N LYS A 324 11.28 -28.61 14.55
CA LYS A 324 12.32 -29.08 13.62
C LYS A 324 13.02 -27.89 12.98
N SER A 325 14.25 -28.08 12.55
CA SER A 325 14.95 -27.08 11.74
C SER A 325 14.19 -26.86 10.44
N ALA A 326 14.16 -25.61 9.99
CA ALA A 326 13.42 -25.18 8.81
C ALA A 326 14.30 -24.28 7.94
N GLN A 327 13.78 -23.86 6.78
CA GLN A 327 14.42 -22.89 5.91
C GLN A 327 13.61 -21.60 5.83
N PHE A 328 14.29 -20.46 5.89
CA PHE A 328 13.69 -19.20 5.47
C PHE A 328 13.69 -19.09 3.95
N ASN A 329 12.79 -18.28 3.40
CA ASN A 329 12.76 -17.97 1.97
C ASN A 329 12.67 -16.46 1.74
N VAL A 330 13.49 -15.99 0.82
CA VAL A 330 13.51 -14.62 0.31
C VAL A 330 13.46 -14.71 -1.21
N LEU A 331 12.66 -13.85 -1.83
CA LEU A 331 12.65 -13.70 -3.28
C LEU A 331 13.37 -12.40 -3.65
N ALA A 332 14.16 -12.44 -4.72
CA ALA A 332 14.84 -11.28 -5.28
C ALA A 332 14.51 -11.15 -6.76
N ALA A 333 14.18 -9.95 -7.22
CA ALA A 333 13.90 -9.67 -8.62
C ALA A 333 14.62 -8.40 -9.09
N VAL A 334 15.04 -8.41 -10.36
CA VAL A 334 15.63 -7.25 -11.01
C VAL A 334 14.91 -6.97 -12.32
N ALA A 335 14.47 -5.73 -12.52
CA ALA A 335 13.85 -5.28 -13.77
C ALA A 335 14.18 -3.80 -14.07
N GLU A 336 13.93 -3.38 -15.32
CA GLU A 336 14.01 -1.97 -15.72
C GLU A 336 12.89 -1.11 -15.10
N ASP A 337 11.81 -1.77 -14.69
CA ASP A 337 10.62 -1.16 -14.12
C ASP A 337 10.31 -1.80 -12.76
N PHE A 338 9.99 -0.97 -11.77
CA PHE A 338 9.71 -1.43 -10.42
C PHE A 338 8.49 -2.37 -10.36
N GLU A 339 7.41 -2.06 -11.08
CA GLU A 339 6.18 -2.85 -11.10
C GLU A 339 6.41 -4.21 -11.74
N VAL A 340 7.29 -4.29 -12.75
CA VAL A 340 7.70 -5.57 -13.35
C VAL A 340 8.49 -6.43 -12.37
N ALA A 341 9.44 -5.85 -11.62
CA ALA A 341 10.18 -6.56 -10.58
C ALA A 341 9.25 -7.03 -9.45
N MET A 342 8.35 -6.16 -8.99
CA MET A 342 7.31 -6.50 -8.01
C MET A 342 6.42 -7.64 -8.49
N SER A 343 5.90 -7.55 -9.71
CA SER A 343 5.04 -8.57 -10.29
C SER A 343 5.73 -9.93 -10.30
N ALA A 344 7.01 -9.99 -10.66
CA ALA A 344 7.81 -11.22 -10.63
C ALA A 344 7.83 -11.85 -9.23
N LEU A 345 8.07 -11.05 -8.18
CA LEU A 345 8.09 -11.50 -6.80
C LEU A 345 6.72 -12.01 -6.34
N ILE A 346 5.64 -11.33 -6.72
CA ILE A 346 4.28 -11.66 -6.30
C ILE A 346 3.75 -12.92 -7.01
N TYR A 347 4.05 -13.10 -8.30
CA TYR A 347 3.71 -14.34 -8.99
C TYR A 347 4.44 -15.54 -8.40
N GLU A 348 5.72 -15.36 -8.05
CA GLU A 348 6.51 -16.44 -7.47
C GLU A 348 6.13 -16.70 -6.00
N SER A 349 5.84 -15.67 -5.20
CA SER A 349 5.43 -15.85 -3.80
C SER A 349 4.17 -16.70 -3.69
N ARG A 350 3.21 -16.52 -4.60
CA ARG A 350 2.00 -17.36 -4.70
C ARG A 350 2.34 -18.84 -4.89
N LYS A 351 3.35 -19.17 -5.69
CA LYS A 351 3.79 -20.56 -5.89
C LYS A 351 4.47 -21.13 -4.66
N VAL A 352 5.25 -20.31 -3.96
CA VAL A 352 5.94 -20.72 -2.74
C VAL A 352 4.96 -20.95 -1.59
N VAL A 353 3.91 -20.14 -1.49
CA VAL A 353 2.91 -20.23 -0.41
C VAL A 353 1.85 -21.31 -0.67
N LYS A 354 1.46 -21.55 -1.94
CA LYS A 354 0.36 -22.49 -2.28
C LYS A 354 0.47 -23.88 -1.63
N PRO A 355 1.62 -24.58 -1.61
CA PRO A 355 1.69 -25.90 -0.97
C PRO A 355 1.34 -25.90 0.52
N PHE A 356 1.51 -24.76 1.19
CA PHE A 356 1.24 -24.61 2.62
C PHE A 356 -0.18 -24.13 2.92
N SER A 357 -0.92 -23.59 1.94
CA SER A 357 -2.37 -23.42 2.08
C SER A 357 -3.08 -24.78 2.07
N ASP A 358 -2.66 -25.66 1.17
CA ASP A 358 -3.36 -26.91 0.87
C ASP A 358 -3.19 -27.94 2.00
N SER A 359 -2.05 -27.97 2.70
CA SER A 359 -1.79 -28.90 3.83
C SER A 359 -2.64 -28.62 5.09
N SER A 360 -3.28 -27.46 5.19
CA SER A 360 -4.27 -27.15 6.24
C SER A 360 -5.70 -27.51 5.85
N MET A 361 -5.91 -27.98 4.61
CA MET A 361 -7.21 -28.15 3.96
C MET A 361 -7.44 -29.58 3.42
N ASP A 362 -6.75 -30.60 3.95
CA ASP A 362 -6.77 -32.00 3.47
C ASP A 362 -8.17 -32.67 3.43
N ASP A 363 -9.23 -32.01 3.91
CA ASP A 363 -10.63 -32.49 3.84
C ASP A 363 -11.47 -31.85 2.71
N TRP A 364 -10.91 -30.96 1.87
CA TRP A 364 -11.66 -30.32 0.78
C TRP A 364 -10.93 -30.38 -0.57
N GLU A 365 -11.52 -31.07 -1.55
CA GLU A 365 -11.19 -30.90 -2.97
C GLU A 365 -11.55 -29.47 -3.41
N GLU A 366 -10.66 -28.52 -3.18
CA GLU A 366 -10.72 -27.24 -3.86
C GLU A 366 -10.41 -27.54 -5.33
N THR A 367 -11.42 -27.51 -6.21
CA THR A 367 -11.18 -27.48 -7.65
C THR A 367 -10.47 -26.16 -7.97
N SER A 368 -9.15 -26.16 -7.82
CA SER A 368 -8.28 -25.10 -8.30
C SER A 368 -8.72 -24.75 -9.71
N PRO A 369 -9.00 -23.47 -10.05
CA PRO A 369 -9.20 -23.10 -11.44
C PRO A 369 -7.93 -23.51 -12.18
N ILE A 370 -8.11 -24.37 -13.18
CA ILE A 370 -7.06 -24.85 -14.07
C ILE A 370 -6.36 -23.59 -14.60
N SER A 371 -5.11 -23.35 -14.19
CA SER A 371 -4.23 -22.46 -14.98
C SER A 371 -4.28 -22.99 -16.40
N PRO A 372 -4.40 -22.15 -17.43
CA PRO A 372 -4.50 -22.64 -18.80
C PRO A 372 -3.35 -23.62 -19.03
N LEU A 373 -3.72 -24.89 -19.21
CA LEU A 373 -2.83 -25.90 -19.75
C LEU A 373 -2.48 -25.46 -21.17
N ASP A 374 -1.26 -25.78 -21.57
CA ASP A 374 -0.61 -25.44 -22.84
C ASP A 374 -1.57 -25.15 -24.01
N ASP A 375 -1.23 -24.09 -24.76
CA ASP A 375 -1.83 -23.71 -26.05
C ASP A 375 -2.24 -24.96 -26.85
N ASP A 376 -3.56 -25.27 -26.91
CA ASP A 376 -4.27 -25.88 -28.07
C ASP A 376 -5.60 -26.62 -27.77
N ILE A 377 -6.19 -26.60 -26.56
CA ILE A 377 -7.51 -27.25 -26.36
C ILE A 377 -8.52 -26.36 -25.62
N VAL A 378 -9.52 -25.87 -26.37
CA VAL A 378 -10.69 -25.17 -25.83
C VAL A 378 -11.75 -26.19 -25.42
N PHE A 379 -11.94 -26.40 -24.11
CA PHE A 379 -13.15 -27.05 -23.59
C PHE A 379 -14.25 -25.99 -23.39
N VAL A 380 -15.34 -26.13 -24.16
CA VAL A 380 -16.58 -25.38 -23.93
C VAL A 380 -17.44 -26.22 -22.98
N GLU A 381 -17.23 -26.08 -21.67
CA GLU A 381 -18.24 -26.54 -20.71
C GLU A 381 -19.34 -25.49 -20.59
N LYS A 382 -20.60 -25.95 -20.74
CA LYS A 382 -21.80 -25.15 -20.52
C LYS A 382 -22.00 -24.98 -19.00
N ASP A 383 -22.06 -23.72 -18.57
CA ASP A 383 -22.32 -23.22 -17.20
C ASP A 383 -21.16 -23.25 -16.19
N PRO A 384 -20.31 -22.19 -16.17
CA PRO A 384 -19.37 -21.96 -15.08
C PRO A 384 -20.11 -21.43 -13.83
N LYS A 385 -20.14 -22.22 -12.75
CA LYS A 385 -20.62 -21.81 -11.41
C LYS A 385 -19.59 -20.93 -10.66
N ILE A 386 -19.09 -19.87 -11.32
CA ILE A 386 -18.10 -18.92 -10.76
C ILE A 386 -18.67 -17.50 -10.88
N GLN A 387 -19.75 -17.20 -10.13
CA GLN A 387 -20.38 -15.86 -10.16
C GLN A 387 -20.33 -15.11 -8.81
N TRP A 388 -20.67 -15.72 -7.67
CA TRP A 388 -20.86 -14.94 -6.42
C TRP A 388 -19.59 -14.21 -5.92
N LEU A 389 -18.43 -14.85 -6.06
CA LEU A 389 -17.19 -14.28 -5.54
C LEU A 389 -16.81 -13.07 -6.40
N ALA A 390 -17.28 -12.98 -7.66
CA ALA A 390 -17.05 -11.84 -8.54
C ALA A 390 -17.89 -10.64 -8.13
N GLU A 391 -19.16 -10.88 -7.81
CA GLU A 391 -20.08 -9.85 -7.35
C GLU A 391 -19.57 -9.15 -6.08
N TRP A 392 -19.03 -9.88 -5.09
CA TRP A 392 -18.49 -9.21 -3.89
C TRP A 392 -17.25 -8.33 -4.17
N PHE A 393 -16.29 -8.79 -5.00
CA PHE A 393 -15.02 -8.09 -5.22
C PHE A 393 -15.11 -6.95 -6.25
N ASP A 394 -16.05 -7.04 -7.19
CA ASP A 394 -16.17 -6.10 -8.30
C ASP A 394 -17.19 -4.98 -8.01
N ASP A 395 -18.00 -5.11 -6.95
CA ASP A 395 -19.02 -4.14 -6.56
C ASP A 395 -18.59 -3.16 -5.44
N LEU A 396 -19.31 -2.04 -5.37
CA LEU A 396 -19.08 -1.00 -4.37
C LEU A 396 -19.53 -1.47 -2.97
N THR A 397 -18.57 -1.50 -2.04
CA THR A 397 -18.78 -1.88 -0.63
C THR A 397 -18.78 -0.66 0.29
N PHE A 398 -19.77 -0.55 1.16
CA PHE A 398 -19.84 0.49 2.20
C PHE A 398 -19.55 -0.10 3.58
N CYS A 399 -18.58 0.47 4.29
CA CYS A 399 -18.22 0.12 5.66
C CYS A 399 -18.55 1.28 6.60
N THR A 400 -19.19 0.98 7.73
CA THR A 400 -19.66 2.02 8.66
C THR A 400 -18.57 2.68 9.49
N TRP A 401 -17.36 2.11 9.56
CA TRP A 401 -16.30 2.60 10.47
C TRP A 401 -15.91 4.06 10.23
N ASN A 402 -15.39 4.40 9.05
CA ASN A 402 -14.92 5.76 8.76
C ASN A 402 -16.05 6.80 8.64
N SER A 403 -17.29 6.35 8.43
CA SER A 403 -18.43 7.24 8.22
C SER A 403 -19.24 7.50 9.50
N LEU A 404 -19.46 6.46 10.32
CA LEU A 404 -20.33 6.50 11.50
C LEU A 404 -19.57 6.34 12.82
N GLY A 405 -18.33 5.83 12.77
CA GLY A 405 -17.47 5.66 13.94
C GLY A 405 -18.00 4.63 14.92
N GLN A 406 -17.47 4.68 16.14
CA GLN A 406 -17.81 3.74 17.21
C GLN A 406 -19.25 3.90 17.72
N ASP A 407 -19.87 5.07 17.68
CA ASP A 407 -21.25 5.27 18.16
C ASP A 407 -22.31 4.83 17.12
N LEU A 408 -22.15 3.64 16.56
CA LEU A 408 -23.03 3.05 15.56
C LEU A 408 -24.40 2.71 16.17
N THR A 409 -25.47 3.10 15.47
CA THR A 409 -26.86 2.77 15.83
C THR A 409 -27.66 2.39 14.59
N GLU A 410 -28.74 1.65 14.77
CA GLU A 410 -29.70 1.31 13.71
C GLU A 410 -30.19 2.57 12.97
N GLU A 411 -30.49 3.65 13.71
CA GLU A 411 -30.93 4.92 13.13
C GLU A 411 -29.88 5.54 12.21
N LYS A 412 -28.64 5.70 12.70
CA LYS A 412 -27.54 6.27 11.90
C LYS A 412 -27.29 5.43 10.66
N LEU A 413 -27.27 4.10 10.81
CA LEU A 413 -27.05 3.17 9.70
C LEU A 413 -28.12 3.35 8.60
N LEU A 414 -29.40 3.32 8.97
CA LEU A 414 -30.50 3.46 8.01
C LEU A 414 -30.52 4.84 7.35
N GLN A 415 -30.22 5.92 8.09
CA GLN A 415 -30.12 7.27 7.55
C GLN A 415 -28.97 7.41 6.55
N SER A 416 -27.83 6.79 6.81
CA SER A 416 -26.68 6.80 5.89
C SER A 416 -26.98 6.06 4.59
N LEU A 417 -27.65 4.91 4.66
CA LEU A 417 -28.07 4.17 3.46
C LEU A 417 -29.07 4.97 2.63
N GLU A 418 -30.02 5.64 3.27
CA GLU A 418 -30.96 6.53 2.56
C GLU A 418 -30.22 7.72 1.93
N SER A 419 -29.22 8.28 2.60
CA SER A 419 -28.38 9.34 2.04
C SER A 419 -27.64 8.88 0.78
N LEU A 420 -26.98 7.72 0.82
CA LEU A 420 -26.30 7.13 -0.35
C LEU A 420 -27.27 6.97 -1.53
N LYS A 421 -28.44 6.37 -1.25
CA LYS A 421 -29.51 6.17 -2.23
C LYS A 421 -30.01 7.48 -2.83
N SER A 422 -30.25 8.51 -2.01
CA SER A 422 -30.72 9.83 -2.47
C SER A 422 -29.72 10.57 -3.38
N HIS A 423 -28.43 10.24 -3.26
CA HIS A 423 -27.36 10.76 -4.12
C HIS A 423 -27.03 9.85 -5.32
N GLY A 424 -27.82 8.79 -5.54
CA GLY A 424 -27.62 7.86 -6.65
C GLY A 424 -26.40 6.95 -6.49
N ILE A 425 -25.89 6.79 -5.27
CA ILE A 425 -24.78 5.88 -4.97
C ILE A 425 -25.37 4.50 -4.68
N SER A 426 -25.17 3.57 -5.61
CA SER A 426 -25.61 2.18 -5.46
C SER A 426 -24.46 1.34 -4.90
N ILE A 427 -24.69 0.72 -3.75
CA ILE A 427 -23.77 -0.23 -3.11
C ILE A 427 -24.35 -1.64 -3.19
N SER A 428 -23.50 -2.66 -3.35
CA SER A 428 -23.95 -4.07 -3.31
C SER A 428 -23.66 -4.73 -1.98
N ASN A 429 -22.62 -4.25 -1.28
CA ASN A 429 -22.11 -4.85 -0.05
C ASN A 429 -22.14 -3.83 1.08
N LEU A 430 -22.59 -4.26 2.26
CA LEU A 430 -22.58 -3.47 3.48
C LEU A 430 -21.75 -4.20 4.55
N ILE A 431 -20.83 -3.49 5.20
CA ILE A 431 -20.13 -3.96 6.39
C ILE A 431 -20.62 -3.12 7.59
N ILE A 432 -21.38 -3.74 8.48
CA ILE A 432 -21.73 -3.21 9.79
C ILE A 432 -20.51 -3.41 10.69
N ASP A 433 -19.70 -2.36 10.80
CA ASP A 433 -18.41 -2.39 11.49
C ASP A 433 -18.57 -2.33 13.03
N ASP A 434 -17.45 -2.16 13.73
CA ASP A 434 -17.32 -2.22 15.19
C ASP A 434 -18.46 -1.51 15.98
N ASN A 435 -18.76 -2.09 17.16
CA ASN A 435 -19.71 -1.66 18.19
C ASN A 435 -21.20 -2.01 17.97
N TRP A 436 -21.51 -2.94 17.06
CA TRP A 436 -22.85 -3.54 17.00
C TRP A 436 -23.09 -4.57 18.12
N GLN A 437 -22.02 -5.21 18.61
CA GLN A 437 -22.08 -6.30 19.60
C GLN A 437 -22.60 -5.85 20.97
N SER A 438 -23.12 -6.81 21.76
CA SER A 438 -23.34 -6.63 23.20
C SER A 438 -22.02 -6.67 23.98
N LEU A 439 -21.63 -5.53 24.57
CA LEU A 439 -20.35 -5.34 25.25
C LEU A 439 -20.52 -4.84 26.68
N ASP A 440 -19.63 -5.26 27.58
CA ASP A 440 -19.53 -4.68 28.92
C ASP A 440 -18.72 -3.36 28.93
N ASN A 441 -18.55 -2.80 30.14
CA ASN A 441 -17.69 -1.63 30.38
C ASN A 441 -18.03 -0.42 29.48
N GLU A 442 -19.32 -0.09 29.35
CA GLU A 442 -19.77 1.07 28.59
C GLU A 442 -19.05 2.36 29.04
N GLY A 443 -18.51 3.12 28.09
CA GLY A 443 -17.77 4.37 28.35
C GLY A 443 -16.26 4.21 28.58
N GLU A 444 -15.75 2.97 28.69
CA GLU A 444 -14.32 2.69 28.72
C GLU A 444 -13.71 2.61 27.31
N SER A 445 -12.37 2.57 27.23
CA SER A 445 -11.67 2.40 25.95
C SER A 445 -11.99 1.06 25.29
N GLN A 446 -11.90 0.98 23.96
CA GLN A 446 -12.24 -0.23 23.20
C GLN A 446 -11.53 -1.49 23.73
N PHE A 447 -10.25 -1.35 24.11
CA PHE A 447 -9.41 -2.44 24.66
C PHE A 447 -9.84 -2.94 26.04
N ARG A 448 -10.77 -2.25 26.72
CA ARG A 448 -11.34 -2.66 28.01
C ARG A 448 -12.75 -3.21 27.90
N ARG A 449 -13.41 -3.02 26.76
CA ARG A 449 -14.73 -3.57 26.50
C ARG A 449 -14.60 -5.03 26.10
N ARG A 450 -15.55 -5.85 26.50
CA ARG A 450 -15.49 -7.30 26.30
C ARG A 450 -16.82 -7.84 25.82
N TRP A 451 -16.78 -8.90 25.02
CA TRP A 451 -17.95 -9.46 24.37
C TRP A 451 -18.78 -10.32 25.34
N GLN A 452 -20.08 -10.03 25.45
CA GLN A 452 -20.96 -10.68 26.43
C GLN A 452 -21.83 -11.80 25.87
N ARG A 453 -22.38 -11.63 24.65
CA ARG A 453 -23.35 -12.53 24.00
C ARG A 453 -23.41 -12.25 22.50
N PHE A 454 -23.95 -13.19 21.71
CA PHE A 454 -23.99 -13.06 20.24
C PHE A 454 -24.91 -11.95 19.74
N GLU A 455 -25.98 -11.65 20.49
CA GLU A 455 -26.95 -10.63 20.13
C GLU A 455 -26.36 -9.22 20.14
N ALA A 456 -26.85 -8.38 19.22
CA ALA A 456 -26.50 -6.96 19.18
C ALA A 456 -26.88 -6.24 20.48
N ASN A 457 -26.20 -5.13 20.78
CA ASN A 457 -26.56 -4.34 21.95
C ASN A 457 -27.94 -3.69 21.77
N GLU A 458 -28.81 -3.87 22.76
CA GLU A 458 -30.22 -3.46 22.69
C GLU A 458 -30.40 -1.93 22.69
N LYS A 459 -29.38 -1.16 23.12
CA LYS A 459 -29.44 0.30 23.11
C LYS A 459 -29.30 0.86 21.70
N ALA A 460 -28.34 0.36 20.93
CA ALA A 460 -28.09 0.81 19.55
C ALA A 460 -28.96 0.08 18.52
N PHE A 461 -29.34 -1.16 18.81
CA PHE A 461 -30.16 -2.04 17.96
C PHE A 461 -31.36 -2.59 18.77
N PRO A 462 -32.36 -1.77 19.10
CA PRO A 462 -33.45 -2.15 20.00
C PRO A 462 -34.34 -3.28 19.48
N GLY A 463 -34.38 -3.50 18.15
CA GLY A 463 -35.05 -4.65 17.54
C GLY A 463 -34.14 -5.87 17.31
N GLY A 464 -32.89 -5.80 17.75
CA GLY A 464 -31.85 -6.76 17.42
C GLY A 464 -31.40 -6.68 15.96
N LEU A 465 -30.27 -7.31 15.65
CA LEU A 465 -29.65 -7.22 14.33
C LEU A 465 -30.54 -7.76 13.21
N LYS A 466 -31.34 -8.81 13.47
CA LYS A 466 -32.24 -9.41 12.48
C LYS A 466 -33.20 -8.40 11.89
N ARG A 467 -33.90 -7.64 12.74
CA ARG A 467 -34.86 -6.64 12.29
C ARG A 467 -34.17 -5.58 11.44
N THR A 468 -33.01 -5.11 11.89
CA THR A 468 -32.22 -4.11 11.16
C THR A 468 -31.80 -4.61 9.79
N VAL A 469 -31.31 -5.85 9.68
CA VAL A 469 -30.94 -6.47 8.39
C VAL A 469 -32.15 -6.66 7.48
N ASP A 470 -33.28 -7.14 8.01
CA ASP A 470 -34.53 -7.25 7.24
C ASP A 470 -34.96 -5.88 6.68
N GLU A 471 -34.86 -4.81 7.48
CA GLU A 471 -35.20 -3.44 7.08
C GLU A 471 -34.22 -2.88 6.03
N ILE A 472 -32.92 -3.16 6.17
CA ILE A 472 -31.89 -2.81 5.19
C ILE A 472 -32.22 -3.43 3.83
N ARG A 473 -32.45 -4.75 3.79
CA ARG A 473 -32.76 -5.49 2.55
C ARG A 473 -34.07 -5.02 1.93
N GLN A 474 -35.08 -4.70 2.75
CA GLN A 474 -36.36 -4.19 2.26
C GLN A 474 -36.24 -2.81 1.61
N LYS A 475 -35.48 -1.88 2.21
CA LYS A 475 -35.34 -0.50 1.71
C LYS A 475 -34.30 -0.35 0.60
N ASN A 476 -33.32 -1.24 0.55
CA ASN A 476 -32.16 -1.20 -0.33
C ASN A 476 -31.97 -2.55 -1.03
N PRO A 477 -32.82 -2.90 -2.01
CA PRO A 477 -32.78 -4.21 -2.68
C PRO A 477 -31.49 -4.44 -3.50
N ASN A 478 -30.72 -3.38 -3.76
CA ASN A 478 -29.39 -3.46 -4.35
C ASN A 478 -28.33 -4.02 -3.40
N ILE A 479 -28.53 -3.95 -2.08
CA ILE A 479 -27.61 -4.53 -1.10
C ILE A 479 -27.85 -6.04 -1.07
N GLN A 480 -26.97 -6.78 -1.75
CA GLN A 480 -27.02 -8.22 -1.85
C GLN A 480 -26.42 -8.88 -0.61
N HIS A 481 -25.35 -8.28 -0.09
CA HIS A 481 -24.58 -8.86 0.98
C HIS A 481 -24.45 -7.94 2.20
N VAL A 482 -24.62 -8.53 3.38
CA VAL A 482 -24.48 -7.83 4.67
C VAL A 482 -23.46 -8.58 5.51
N ALA A 483 -22.36 -7.90 5.79
CA ALA A 483 -21.31 -8.36 6.67
C ALA A 483 -21.37 -7.68 8.04
N VAL A 484 -20.82 -8.36 9.04
CA VAL A 484 -20.53 -7.76 10.35
C VAL A 484 -19.06 -7.87 10.68
N TRP A 485 -18.57 -6.92 11.48
CA TRP A 485 -17.23 -6.94 12.04
C TRP A 485 -17.15 -7.77 13.33
N HIS A 486 -16.06 -8.51 13.55
CA HIS A 486 -15.69 -9.03 14.86
C HIS A 486 -14.16 -9.16 15.02
N ALA A 487 -13.65 -9.16 16.24
CA ALA A 487 -12.25 -9.45 16.53
C ALA A 487 -12.03 -10.96 16.74
N LEU A 488 -10.78 -11.43 16.57
CA LEU A 488 -10.42 -12.84 16.64
C LEU A 488 -10.56 -13.47 18.04
N PHE A 489 -10.24 -12.73 19.10
CA PHE A 489 -10.20 -13.23 20.48
C PHE A 489 -11.40 -12.77 21.34
N GLY A 490 -12.50 -12.37 20.70
CA GLY A 490 -13.66 -11.79 21.36
C GLY A 490 -13.93 -10.37 20.85
N TYR A 491 -14.08 -9.41 21.76
CA TYR A 491 -13.90 -7.98 21.44
C TYR A 491 -12.43 -7.58 21.63
N TRP A 492 -12.07 -6.31 21.43
CA TRP A 492 -10.70 -5.81 21.67
C TRP A 492 -10.14 -6.14 23.07
N GLY A 493 -10.98 -6.20 24.11
CA GLY A 493 -10.59 -6.65 25.47
C GLY A 493 -10.85 -8.13 25.76
N GLY A 494 -11.30 -8.92 24.79
CA GLY A 494 -11.63 -10.34 24.92
C GLY A 494 -13.10 -10.62 25.23
N ILE A 495 -13.35 -11.69 25.98
CA ILE A 495 -14.65 -12.19 26.43
C ILE A 495 -14.96 -11.65 27.84
N SER A 496 -16.21 -11.26 28.08
CA SER A 496 -16.63 -10.78 29.39
C SER A 496 -16.76 -11.97 30.37
N PRO A 497 -16.08 -11.97 31.54
CA PRO A 497 -16.12 -13.08 32.50
C PRO A 497 -17.52 -13.31 33.08
N ASP A 498 -18.35 -12.27 33.12
CA ASP A 498 -19.72 -12.30 33.64
C ASP A 498 -20.78 -12.41 32.52
N GLY A 499 -20.33 -12.54 31.26
CA GLY A 499 -21.20 -12.66 30.09
C GLY A 499 -21.79 -14.06 29.89
N ASP A 500 -22.78 -14.16 29.00
CA ASP A 500 -23.38 -15.45 28.60
C ASP A 500 -22.35 -16.34 27.90
N LEU A 501 -21.44 -15.76 27.13
CA LEU A 501 -20.38 -16.50 26.43
C LEU A 501 -19.46 -17.24 27.41
N ALA A 502 -18.97 -16.58 28.48
CA ALA A 502 -18.12 -17.21 29.48
C ALA A 502 -18.86 -18.25 30.35
N ARG A 503 -20.19 -18.17 30.45
CA ARG A 503 -21.01 -19.22 31.09
C ARG A 503 -21.22 -20.45 30.21
N LYS A 504 -21.28 -20.25 28.90
CA LYS A 504 -21.64 -21.29 27.92
C LYS A 504 -20.45 -22.07 27.38
N TYR A 505 -19.30 -21.40 27.25
CA TYR A 505 -18.08 -21.96 26.69
C TYR A 505 -16.97 -21.94 27.73
N LYS A 506 -16.07 -22.91 27.65
CA LYS A 506 -14.82 -22.92 28.39
C LYS A 506 -13.97 -21.72 27.94
N THR A 507 -13.42 -20.99 28.90
CA THR A 507 -12.58 -19.81 28.66
C THR A 507 -11.23 -19.95 29.33
N LYS A 508 -10.21 -19.27 28.80
CA LYS A 508 -8.85 -19.26 29.32
C LYS A 508 -8.27 -17.84 29.30
N GLU A 509 -7.52 -17.49 30.34
CA GLU A 509 -6.76 -16.25 30.34
C GLU A 509 -5.53 -16.36 29.43
N VAL A 510 -5.36 -15.33 28.59
CA VAL A 510 -4.31 -15.20 27.60
C VAL A 510 -3.45 -13.99 27.92
N GLN A 511 -2.15 -14.20 28.10
CA GLN A 511 -1.19 -13.11 28.28
C GLN A 511 -0.85 -12.49 26.92
N VAL A 512 -1.11 -11.19 26.79
CA VAL A 512 -0.85 -10.35 25.63
C VAL A 512 0.18 -9.30 26.03
N LYS A 513 1.26 -9.19 25.27
CA LYS A 513 2.29 -8.19 25.50
C LYS A 513 2.48 -7.32 24.26
N ASP A 514 2.28 -6.03 24.46
CA ASP A 514 2.63 -5.03 23.44
C ASP A 514 4.17 -4.93 23.38
N PRO A 515 4.81 -5.10 22.20
CA PRO A 515 6.23 -4.84 22.04
C PRO A 515 6.59 -3.38 22.37
N SER A 516 5.64 -2.45 22.27
CA SER A 516 5.75 -1.10 22.78
C SER A 516 5.20 -1.02 24.21
N SER A 517 6.08 -0.80 25.20
CA SER A 517 5.68 -0.66 26.61
C SER A 517 4.74 0.52 26.87
N ASN A 518 4.68 1.48 25.94
CA ASN A 518 3.76 2.62 25.95
C ASN A 518 2.69 2.52 24.85
N GLY A 519 2.55 1.37 24.18
CA GLY A 519 1.56 1.19 23.12
C GLY A 519 0.13 1.12 23.67
N PRO A 520 -0.88 1.30 22.79
CA PRO A 520 -2.29 1.34 23.21
C PRO A 520 -2.73 0.05 23.89
N ILE A 521 -2.13 -1.11 23.56
CA ILE A 521 -2.48 -2.39 24.17
C ILE A 521 -1.87 -2.47 25.57
N ALA A 522 -0.59 -2.13 25.74
CA ALA A 522 0.05 -2.09 27.06
C ALA A 522 -0.63 -1.13 28.03
N GLN A 523 -1.13 0.01 27.55
CA GLN A 523 -1.79 1.01 28.39
C GLN A 523 -3.22 0.62 28.77
N ASN A 524 -3.93 -0.10 27.91
CA ASN A 524 -5.37 -0.28 28.05
C ASN A 524 -5.79 -1.69 28.48
N ILE A 525 -4.95 -2.73 28.29
CA ILE A 525 -5.25 -4.10 28.75
C ILE A 525 -4.72 -4.28 30.19
N PRO A 526 -5.60 -4.41 31.20
CA PRO A 526 -5.19 -4.60 32.59
C PRO A 526 -4.34 -5.88 32.74
N GLU A 527 -3.21 -5.78 33.45
CA GLU A 527 -2.26 -6.88 33.68
C GLU A 527 -1.69 -7.55 32.42
N GLY A 528 -1.94 -6.99 31.23
CA GLY A 528 -1.60 -7.60 29.95
C GLY A 528 -2.34 -8.92 29.70
N LYS A 529 -3.56 -9.10 30.23
CA LYS A 529 -4.34 -10.33 30.07
C LYS A 529 -5.69 -10.07 29.44
N ILE A 530 -6.10 -10.96 28.53
CA ILE A 530 -7.46 -11.02 28.01
C ILE A 530 -8.07 -12.40 28.31
N LEU A 531 -9.38 -12.46 28.48
CA LEU A 531 -10.09 -13.74 28.56
C LEU A 531 -10.49 -14.15 27.14
N ALA A 532 -10.06 -15.32 26.68
CA ALA A 532 -10.42 -15.87 25.37
C ALA A 532 -11.20 -17.18 25.53
N ILE A 533 -11.87 -17.62 24.46
CA ILE A 533 -12.46 -18.96 24.40
C ILE A 533 -11.32 -19.99 24.42
N ASP A 534 -11.46 -21.05 25.21
CA ASP A 534 -10.47 -22.11 25.30
C ASP A 534 -10.41 -22.92 23.99
N PRO A 535 -9.23 -23.37 23.52
CA PRO A 535 -9.10 -24.16 22.30
C PRO A 535 -10.03 -25.38 22.24
N ASP A 536 -10.31 -26.02 23.38
CA ASP A 536 -11.23 -27.17 23.43
C ASP A 536 -12.67 -26.82 23.00
N ASP A 537 -13.06 -25.54 23.04
CA ASP A 537 -14.42 -25.06 22.76
C ASP A 537 -14.49 -24.05 21.58
N ILE A 538 -13.34 -23.68 20.99
CA ILE A 538 -13.25 -22.62 19.97
C ILE A 538 -14.03 -22.96 18.70
N GLN A 539 -13.99 -24.22 18.28
CA GLN A 539 -14.72 -24.69 17.11
C GLN A 539 -16.23 -24.54 17.33
N ARG A 540 -16.74 -25.03 18.47
CA ARG A 540 -18.15 -24.94 18.84
C ARG A 540 -18.60 -23.49 18.93
N PHE A 541 -17.79 -22.62 19.54
CA PHE A 541 -18.07 -21.18 19.64
C PHE A 541 -18.30 -20.54 18.27
N TYR A 542 -17.38 -20.73 17.31
CA TYR A 542 -17.49 -20.12 15.98
C TYR A 542 -18.59 -20.76 15.13
N GLU A 543 -18.80 -22.08 15.21
CA GLU A 543 -19.91 -22.75 14.51
C GLU A 543 -21.28 -22.19 14.98
N GLU A 544 -21.46 -22.02 16.28
CA GLU A 544 -22.70 -21.46 16.83
C GLU A 544 -22.83 -19.95 16.57
N PHE A 545 -21.74 -19.18 16.64
CA PHE A 545 -21.74 -17.75 16.31
C PHE A 545 -22.14 -17.50 14.86
N TYR A 546 -21.54 -18.23 13.92
CA TYR A 546 -21.81 -18.10 12.50
C TYR A 546 -23.18 -18.65 12.11
N SER A 547 -23.64 -19.71 12.78
CA SER A 547 -25.03 -20.15 12.66
C SER A 547 -26.01 -19.05 13.10
N TYR A 548 -25.73 -18.37 14.22
CA TYR A 548 -26.53 -17.23 14.67
C TYR A 548 -26.54 -16.10 13.66
N LEU A 549 -25.36 -15.69 13.13
CA LEU A 549 -25.27 -14.63 12.11
C LEU A 549 -26.09 -14.95 10.86
N ASN A 550 -26.03 -16.19 10.38
CA ASN A 550 -26.88 -16.64 9.28
C ASN A 550 -28.38 -16.50 9.62
N THR A 551 -28.80 -16.87 10.83
CA THR A 551 -30.22 -16.76 11.22
C THR A 551 -30.74 -15.32 11.25
N VAL A 552 -29.85 -14.33 11.41
CA VAL A 552 -30.19 -12.90 11.40
C VAL A 552 -29.97 -12.24 10.03
N GLY A 553 -29.62 -13.03 9.00
CA GLY A 553 -29.50 -12.58 7.60
C GLY A 553 -28.15 -11.97 7.24
N VAL A 554 -27.12 -12.18 8.07
CA VAL A 554 -25.72 -11.82 7.81
C VAL A 554 -25.04 -12.97 7.08
N ASP A 555 -24.38 -12.66 5.96
CA ASP A 555 -23.82 -13.65 5.02
C ASP A 555 -22.32 -13.50 4.79
N SER A 556 -21.69 -12.54 5.47
CA SER A 556 -20.27 -12.21 5.37
C SER A 556 -19.72 -11.73 6.72
N VAL A 557 -18.41 -11.84 6.94
CA VAL A 557 -17.75 -11.29 8.15
C VAL A 557 -16.46 -10.57 7.81
N LYS A 558 -16.18 -9.49 8.55
CA LYS A 558 -14.88 -8.82 8.61
C LYS A 558 -14.20 -9.20 9.93
N THR A 559 -13.11 -9.95 9.87
CA THR A 559 -12.39 -10.41 11.06
C THR A 559 -11.15 -9.55 11.30
N ASP A 560 -11.13 -8.80 12.41
CA ASP A 560 -10.03 -7.92 12.80
C ASP A 560 -9.23 -8.48 13.99
N ALA A 561 -8.21 -7.72 14.40
CA ALA A 561 -7.31 -8.03 15.51
C ALA A 561 -6.56 -9.37 15.36
N GLN A 562 -6.42 -9.88 14.14
CA GLN A 562 -5.62 -11.09 13.86
C GLN A 562 -4.16 -10.90 14.30
N PHE A 563 -3.64 -9.67 14.26
CA PHE A 563 -2.30 -9.34 14.74
C PHE A 563 -2.09 -9.61 16.24
N PHE A 564 -3.15 -9.83 17.05
CA PHE A 564 -2.99 -10.23 18.45
C PHE A 564 -2.22 -11.55 18.58
N LEU A 565 -2.24 -12.39 17.54
CA LEU A 565 -1.44 -13.61 17.48
C LEU A 565 0.07 -13.33 17.69
N ASP A 566 0.57 -12.21 17.16
CA ASP A 566 1.97 -11.80 17.32
C ASP A 566 2.29 -11.28 18.73
N LEU A 567 1.26 -11.03 19.56
CA LEU A 567 1.40 -10.45 20.90
C LEU A 567 1.28 -11.49 22.02
N LEU A 568 0.95 -12.74 21.70
CA LEU A 568 0.75 -13.80 22.69
C LEU A 568 2.09 -14.26 23.29
N GLU A 569 2.21 -14.30 24.63
CA GLU A 569 3.39 -14.82 25.34
C GLU A 569 3.11 -16.21 25.95
N ASN A 570 4.08 -17.14 25.87
CA ASN A 570 4.09 -18.45 26.56
C ASN A 570 2.99 -19.47 26.16
N TYR A 571 2.35 -19.31 24.99
CA TYR A 571 1.42 -20.33 24.50
C TYR A 571 2.16 -21.31 23.59
N GLY A 572 2.07 -22.60 23.90
CA GLY A 572 2.57 -23.66 23.02
C GLY A 572 1.86 -23.57 21.66
N ILE A 573 2.63 -23.75 20.59
CA ILE A 573 2.25 -23.64 19.17
C ILE A 573 0.90 -24.32 18.83
N TRP A 574 0.57 -25.41 19.51
CA TRP A 574 -0.67 -26.18 19.30
C TRP A 574 -1.98 -25.41 19.56
N ALA A 575 -1.96 -24.37 20.40
CA ALA A 575 -3.17 -23.57 20.64
C ALA A 575 -3.45 -22.59 19.49
N LEU A 576 -2.43 -22.17 18.73
CA LEU A 576 -2.56 -21.18 17.66
C LEU A 576 -3.21 -21.76 16.40
N GLU A 577 -2.95 -23.03 16.06
CA GLU A 577 -3.58 -23.71 14.92
C GLU A 577 -5.11 -23.71 15.04
N ASP A 578 -5.65 -23.95 16.23
CA ASP A 578 -7.09 -23.95 16.49
C ASP A 578 -7.73 -22.54 16.40
N PHE A 579 -6.99 -21.48 16.79
CA PHE A 579 -7.47 -20.09 16.67
C PHE A 579 -7.38 -19.54 15.24
N ILE A 580 -6.37 -19.93 14.48
CA ILE A 580 -6.08 -19.40 13.13
C ILE A 580 -6.99 -20.06 12.08
N CYS A 581 -7.25 -21.36 12.20
CA CYS A 581 -8.09 -22.09 11.24
C CYS A 581 -9.59 -21.85 11.45
N ALA A 582 -10.06 -21.42 12.63
CA ALA A 582 -11.49 -21.39 12.95
C ALA A 582 -12.35 -20.34 12.18
N PRO A 583 -12.00 -19.05 12.04
CA PRO A 583 -12.96 -18.04 11.60
C PRO A 583 -13.33 -18.12 10.12
N GLY A 584 -12.33 -18.23 9.22
CA GLY A 584 -12.58 -18.31 7.77
C GLY A 584 -13.15 -19.66 7.33
N TYR A 585 -12.70 -20.75 7.97
CA TYR A 585 -13.11 -22.12 7.67
C TYR A 585 -14.53 -22.42 8.15
N LEU A 586 -14.89 -22.01 9.38
CA LEU A 586 -16.17 -22.39 9.99
C LEU A 586 -17.35 -21.56 9.46
N PHE A 587 -17.12 -20.33 9.00
CA PHE A 587 -18.17 -19.54 8.34
C PHE A 587 -18.58 -20.17 6.99
N ARG A 588 -17.62 -20.65 6.20
CA ARG A 588 -17.91 -21.40 4.97
C ARG A 588 -18.58 -22.75 5.24
N ARG A 589 -18.20 -23.45 6.31
CA ARG A 589 -18.75 -24.77 6.68
C ARG A 589 -20.22 -24.70 7.14
N SER A 590 -20.58 -23.72 7.96
CA SER A 590 -21.95 -23.55 8.47
C SER A 590 -22.94 -23.14 7.38
N TYR A 591 -22.50 -22.35 6.39
CA TYR A 591 -23.32 -21.95 5.24
C TYR A 591 -23.44 -23.06 4.17
N ALA A 592 -22.38 -23.86 3.95
CA ALA A 592 -22.39 -24.98 3.00
C ALA A 592 -23.42 -26.08 3.33
N LEU A 593 -23.75 -26.27 4.62
CA LEU A 593 -24.82 -27.19 5.06
C LEU A 593 -26.23 -26.71 4.65
N GLN A 594 -26.40 -25.48 4.15
CA GLN A 594 -27.70 -24.89 3.78
C GLN A 594 -27.76 -24.31 2.34
N HIS A 595 -26.91 -24.79 1.42
CA HIS A 595 -27.00 -24.61 -0.05
C HIS A 595 -26.52 -23.30 -0.69
N GLN A 596 -25.72 -22.46 -0.01
CA GLN A 596 -24.90 -21.44 -0.69
C GLN A 596 -23.55 -21.30 0.03
N PRO A 597 -22.48 -20.76 -0.59
CA PRO A 597 -21.19 -20.62 0.09
C PRO A 597 -20.84 -19.15 0.42
N ALA A 598 -20.10 -18.95 1.52
CA ALA A 598 -19.91 -17.65 2.16
C ALA A 598 -18.50 -17.07 1.98
N VAL A 599 -18.34 -15.75 2.19
CA VAL A 599 -17.07 -15.01 2.06
C VAL A 599 -16.62 -14.48 3.43
N GLY A 600 -15.45 -14.94 3.89
CA GLY A 600 -14.75 -14.33 5.02
C GLY A 600 -13.74 -13.31 4.50
N LEU A 601 -13.74 -12.08 5.03
CA LEU A 601 -12.79 -11.03 4.70
C LEU A 601 -11.86 -10.79 5.88
N SER A 602 -10.56 -10.96 5.65
CA SER A 602 -9.51 -10.49 6.56
C SER A 602 -9.15 -9.06 6.18
N ALA A 603 -9.47 -8.09 7.02
CA ALA A 603 -9.11 -6.70 6.74
C ALA A 603 -7.76 -6.35 7.34
N VAL A 604 -6.84 -5.89 6.48
CA VAL A 604 -5.74 -5.02 6.89
C VAL A 604 -6.05 -3.65 6.31
N PHE A 605 -6.54 -2.75 7.14
CA PHE A 605 -6.72 -1.36 6.75
C PHE A 605 -5.34 -0.67 6.80
N LEU A 606 -4.97 0.01 5.72
CA LEU A 606 -3.86 0.97 5.70
C LEU A 606 -4.41 2.35 5.39
N GLU A 607 -4.34 3.26 6.35
CA GLU A 607 -4.55 4.68 6.11
C GLU A 607 -3.21 5.37 5.82
N GLN A 608 -3.27 6.33 4.89
CA GLN A 608 -2.19 7.24 4.47
C GLN A 608 -0.99 6.59 3.76
N MET A 609 -1.20 6.06 2.56
CA MET A 609 -0.11 5.91 1.59
C MET A 609 -0.56 6.26 0.17
N PRO A 610 0.30 6.88 -0.65
CA PRO A 610 0.00 7.14 -2.05
C PRO A 610 -0.24 5.82 -2.82
N GLY A 611 -1.13 5.87 -3.83
CA GLY A 611 -1.79 4.69 -4.43
C GLY A 611 -0.91 3.56 -4.96
N TYR A 612 0.39 3.79 -5.17
CA TYR A 612 1.37 2.76 -5.55
C TYR A 612 1.76 1.83 -4.38
N ILE A 613 1.74 2.32 -3.13
CA ILE A 613 2.04 1.49 -1.95
C ILE A 613 0.84 0.61 -1.56
N LEU A 614 -0.38 1.06 -1.88
CA LEU A 614 -1.60 0.26 -1.68
C LEU A 614 -1.59 -1.02 -2.54
N ALA A 615 -1.05 -0.94 -3.76
CA ALA A 615 -0.87 -2.10 -4.64
C ALA A 615 0.21 -3.07 -4.13
N VAL A 616 1.32 -2.55 -3.60
CA VAL A 616 2.38 -3.35 -2.97
C VAL A 616 1.86 -4.05 -1.72
N VAL A 617 1.08 -3.37 -0.88
CA VAL A 617 0.51 -3.97 0.33
C VAL A 617 -0.58 -4.98 -0.02
N ALA A 618 -1.48 -4.70 -0.97
CA ALA A 618 -2.46 -5.68 -1.44
C ALA A 618 -1.77 -6.93 -2.02
N ALA A 619 -0.63 -6.77 -2.69
CA ALA A 619 0.14 -7.88 -3.22
C ALA A 619 0.89 -8.68 -2.14
N VAL A 620 1.39 -8.02 -1.09
CA VAL A 620 2.04 -8.66 0.07
C VAL A 620 1.02 -9.33 1.00
N LEU A 621 -0.18 -8.75 1.16
CA LEU A 621 -1.29 -9.37 1.89
C LEU A 621 -1.86 -10.60 1.18
N ASN A 622 -1.73 -10.69 -0.15
CA ASN A 622 -2.02 -11.90 -0.92
C ASN A 622 -1.05 -13.08 -0.65
N CYS A 623 -0.03 -12.90 0.20
CA CYS A 623 0.85 -13.98 0.68
C CYS A 623 0.33 -14.64 1.97
N TYR A 624 -0.78 -14.17 2.56
CA TYR A 624 -1.47 -14.85 3.66
C TYR A 624 -2.49 -15.87 3.11
N PRO A 625 -2.63 -17.06 3.73
CA PRO A 625 -3.60 -18.05 3.30
C PRO A 625 -5.02 -17.47 3.42
N GLY A 626 -5.75 -17.41 2.30
CA GLY A 626 -7.13 -16.92 2.23
C GLY A 626 -7.44 -15.92 1.11
N PHE A 627 -6.43 -15.37 0.41
CA PHE A 627 -6.65 -14.43 -0.68
C PHE A 627 -6.34 -15.04 -2.05
N SER A 628 -7.40 -15.40 -2.79
CA SER A 628 -7.31 -15.86 -4.18
C SER A 628 -8.19 -15.00 -5.07
N ARG A 629 -7.57 -14.29 -6.04
CA ARG A 629 -8.19 -13.94 -7.33
C ARG A 629 -7.16 -13.49 -8.39
N ARG A 630 -7.36 -14.02 -9.61
CA ARG A 630 -6.73 -13.67 -10.91
C ARG A 630 -7.77 -12.88 -11.73
N SER A 631 -7.50 -12.06 -12.75
CA SER A 631 -6.33 -11.76 -13.61
C SER A 631 -6.42 -10.30 -14.07
N SER A 632 -5.32 -9.57 -14.07
CA SER A 632 -5.25 -8.16 -14.52
C SER A 632 -4.81 -8.04 -15.98
N SER A 633 -5.53 -8.68 -16.91
CA SER A 633 -5.25 -8.55 -18.35
C SER A 633 -6.26 -7.73 -19.15
N GLU A 634 -7.33 -7.18 -18.56
CA GLU A 634 -8.28 -6.31 -19.29
C GLU A 634 -8.77 -5.08 -18.49
N VAL A 635 -7.88 -4.39 -17.76
CA VAL A 635 -8.19 -3.04 -17.20
C VAL A 635 -7.24 -1.95 -17.74
N PHE A 636 -6.27 -2.30 -18.59
CA PHE A 636 -5.26 -1.35 -19.09
C PHE A 636 -5.55 -0.74 -20.47
N SER A 637 -6.77 -0.83 -21.00
CA SER A 637 -7.12 -0.17 -22.28
C SER A 637 -8.09 1.01 -22.20
N GLU A 638 -8.63 1.38 -21.02
CA GLU A 638 -9.61 2.49 -20.94
C GLU A 638 -9.36 3.58 -19.88
N PHE A 639 -8.16 3.67 -19.29
CA PHE A 639 -7.73 4.86 -18.53
C PHE A 639 -6.81 5.78 -19.35
N GLN A 640 -7.30 6.27 -20.49
CA GLN A 640 -6.82 7.52 -21.10
C GLN A 640 -7.85 8.63 -20.88
N ARG A 641 -7.95 9.12 -19.64
CA ARG A 641 -8.43 10.48 -19.26
C ARG A 641 -8.32 10.64 -17.74
N PRO A 642 -7.87 11.80 -17.23
CA PRO A 642 -7.73 12.00 -15.80
C PRO A 642 -9.08 12.42 -15.19
N PRO A 643 -9.47 11.89 -14.01
CA PRO A 643 -10.38 12.61 -13.13
C PRO A 643 -9.57 13.32 -12.05
N ALA A 644 -9.63 14.64 -12.10
CA ALA A 644 -9.35 15.50 -10.98
C ALA A 644 -10.41 15.25 -9.89
N LEU A 645 -9.97 14.96 -8.67
CA LEU A 645 -10.76 15.09 -7.44
C LEU A 645 -9.77 15.22 -6.27
N SER A 646 -9.37 16.46 -5.98
CA SER A 646 -8.72 16.83 -4.72
C SER A 646 -9.82 17.02 -3.67
N VAL A 647 -9.90 16.14 -2.68
CA VAL A 647 -10.70 16.38 -1.46
C VAL A 647 -9.76 16.94 -0.39
N LEU A 648 -10.19 18.06 0.18
CA LEU A 648 -9.57 18.82 1.26
C LEU A 648 -9.30 17.93 2.48
N ALA A 649 -8.02 17.86 2.88
CA ALA A 649 -7.63 17.30 4.16
C ALA A 649 -7.80 18.35 5.27
N HIS A 650 -8.74 18.11 6.18
CA HIS A 650 -8.76 18.71 7.51
C HIS A 650 -8.93 17.60 8.56
N SER A 651 -8.04 17.65 9.56
CA SER A 651 -8.09 17.02 10.89
C SER A 651 -8.23 15.50 10.99
N ALA A 652 -7.13 14.86 11.40
CA ALA A 652 -7.15 13.78 12.39
C ALA A 652 -5.81 13.78 13.14
N SER A 653 -5.71 14.65 14.13
CA SER A 653 -4.69 14.60 15.17
C SER A 653 -5.42 14.54 16.50
N TYR A 654 -5.91 13.35 16.82
CA TYR A 654 -6.26 12.94 18.18
C TYR A 654 -6.10 11.43 18.22
N PHE A 655 -4.89 10.98 18.53
CA PHE A 655 -4.56 10.00 19.57
C PHE A 655 -3.04 9.98 19.74
#